data_AF-A0AAV9VFZ4-F1
#
_entry.id   AF-A0AAV9VFZ4-F1
#
_cell.length_a   1.000
_cell.length_b   1.000
_cell.length_c   1.000
_cell.angle_alpha   90.00
_cell.angle_beta   90.00
_cell.angle_gamma   90.00
#
_symmetry.space_group_name_H-M   'P 1'
#
loop_
_entity.id
_entity.type
_entity.pdbx_description
1 polymer ?
#
loop_
_entity_poly.entity_id
_entity_poly.type
_entity_poly.pdbx_seq_one_letter_code
_entity_poly.pdbx_strand_id
1 'polypeptide(L)'
;MKDKEGSTLVSLNGKWISHTHTVLAYLGFISALIVGLNLHFYKIVKNEHYGYPQEWFPSVSSTIGDRYPERSVFQICIALTSGPRFLLVVLWYYLTARPGASLPKFVAFTGVARTFLCGGWVYITSTDDHDWHDIFMISYLVLTLPWTLGCLATSPVNAKAIKYRKILAGLFFGTLVPLIYFFIQHKVHKVAGAYTIYAFFEWSLILYDVGFDAVTALDFEGFELRLIDTKGFYKGTTQLADVYADDAKKAKQPLAQEFTGALSWAALIDTACDVYLGFAFWSILTALGVVVWYFPLWHMGISGYEIAILATISPYLLTNRSIRTFVFTNLHVVYSASLLTLIAFFFVMPEIRLFLTTTGLFFACLAWAANFSLDSTTSRIDIKTSAFSLGLIMSSVAKFSNHTNNPIWPLMNSVNGGWNKIGLVLAVFATVRIHFRRSTAPAVDTTMYSGKDGSQYLASIGFGGLLFGLHSLLSDSSTMITWVWDGYPVKGPLAVPHGAYTIIAMGVGFLIGLLRQELATSPMFYIVGCIGAAFLQSFHGWWGYYGALVLTVYLMAITPSFIKLCAKYPPGATFGTGFMVYNLLVLAHVWVVAYAFVPGGFLLRERTWLVMTFMMALIAIGLLAIMRTNVGGPGSKPQTTYGNTRRASRSYFIYSLASLELLAISIAYLRFPHLDYKPYHEKEKMVTAGIWTVHFALDNDMWSSERRMRDLIKEMELDVVGLLESDLQRIIMGNRDMTQFLAEDLGMYADFGPGPNKHTWGAALLSKFPIVNSTHHLLPSPVGELAPAILATLDMYGTMVDVLVFHSGQEEDVEDRRLQSEGVSKLMGDSPRPLILLSYLVTKPKEGNYNTYVSQESRMRDIDSTDWDRWCEYILYRDLHRVGYARVSRSSITDTELQVGKFIIDGKRSTEIRVDEEDVPEGWRFPAQFNGDGVRGHHYHVFDEPRYFR
;
A
#
# COMPACT_ATOMS: atom_id res chain seq x y z
N MET A 1 53.89 32.61 11.66
CA MET A 1 53.29 33.96 11.61
C MET A 1 52.42 34.10 12.86
N LYS A 2 52.63 35.14 13.68
CA LYS A 2 51.83 35.43 14.88
C LYS A 2 50.51 36.05 14.44
N ASP A 3 49.38 35.43 14.80
CA ASP A 3 48.05 35.99 14.56
C ASP A 3 47.82 37.22 15.46
N LYS A 4 47.31 38.31 14.86
CA LYS A 4 46.92 39.54 15.55
C LYS A 4 45.57 39.32 16.25
N GLU A 5 45.51 39.47 17.57
CA GLU A 5 44.25 39.49 18.34
C GLU A 5 43.44 40.76 18.00
N GLY A 6 42.24 40.58 17.45
CA GLY A 6 41.25 41.63 17.22
C GLY A 6 40.44 41.97 18.48
N SER A 7 39.86 43.16 18.54
CA SER A 7 39.17 43.71 19.72
C SER A 7 37.65 43.57 19.67
N THR A 8 37.01 43.11 20.75
CA THR A 8 35.54 42.94 20.80
C THR A 8 34.84 44.30 20.92
N LEU A 9 34.01 44.67 19.96
CA LEU A 9 33.26 45.92 19.87
C LEU A 9 31.91 45.88 20.61
N VAL A 10 31.19 44.76 20.54
CA VAL A 10 29.88 44.55 21.17
C VAL A 10 29.79 43.10 21.62
N SER A 11 29.28 42.87 22.83
CA SER A 11 28.93 41.52 23.30
C SER A 11 27.44 41.43 23.67
N LEU A 12 26.78 40.39 23.15
CA LEU A 12 25.37 40.11 23.40
C LEU A 12 25.25 38.68 23.94
N ASN A 13 24.64 38.51 25.11
CA ASN A 13 24.38 37.18 25.65
C ASN A 13 23.35 36.43 24.76
N GLY A 14 23.63 35.17 24.43
CA GLY A 14 22.81 34.34 23.56
C GLY A 14 21.37 34.15 24.05
N LYS A 15 21.11 34.30 25.35
CA LYS A 15 19.75 34.24 25.92
C LYS A 15 18.80 35.27 25.29
N TRP A 16 19.31 36.43 24.89
CA TRP A 16 18.49 37.48 24.27
C TRP A 16 17.94 37.05 22.92
N ILE A 17 18.62 36.19 22.16
CA ILE A 17 18.09 35.66 20.89
C ILE A 17 16.87 34.77 21.15
N SER A 18 16.94 33.90 22.16
CA SER A 18 15.79 33.08 22.54
C SER A 18 14.64 33.93 23.06
N HIS A 19 14.90 34.96 23.87
CA HIS A 19 13.87 35.86 24.35
C HIS A 19 13.23 36.66 23.22
N THR A 20 14.01 37.21 22.28
CA THR A 20 13.50 37.95 21.12
C THR A 20 12.65 37.05 20.23
N HIS A 21 13.09 35.82 19.96
CA HIS A 21 12.29 34.83 19.22
C HIS A 21 10.93 34.60 19.91
N THR A 22 10.95 34.26 21.20
CA THR A 22 9.73 33.91 21.95
C THR A 22 8.77 35.09 22.07
N VAL A 23 9.28 36.29 22.35
CA VAL A 23 8.46 37.50 22.49
C VAL A 23 7.82 37.87 21.16
N LEU A 24 8.57 37.88 20.06
CA LEU A 24 8.03 38.23 18.75
C LEU A 24 7.04 37.19 18.24
N ALA A 25 7.30 35.90 18.47
CA ALA A 25 6.38 34.82 18.10
C ALA A 25 5.04 34.96 18.84
N TYR A 26 5.07 35.07 20.19
CA TYR A 26 3.85 35.26 20.96
C TYR A 26 3.15 36.59 20.67
N LEU A 27 3.92 37.66 20.45
CA LEU A 27 3.33 38.95 20.04
C LEU A 27 2.57 38.79 18.73
N GLY A 28 3.08 38.04 17.75
CA GLY A 28 2.37 37.77 16.50
C GLY A 28 1.03 37.07 16.72
N PHE A 29 1.03 35.95 17.43
CA PHE A 29 -0.18 35.18 17.71
C PHE A 29 -1.21 35.95 18.56
N ILE A 30 -0.76 36.61 19.62
CA ILE A 30 -1.65 37.37 20.54
C ILE A 30 -2.21 38.62 19.85
N SER A 31 -1.38 39.35 19.10
CA SER A 31 -1.86 40.55 18.39
C SER A 31 -2.86 40.19 17.30
N ALA A 32 -2.62 39.12 16.54
CA ALA A 32 -3.58 38.62 15.55
C ALA A 32 -4.92 38.23 16.20
N LEU A 33 -4.88 37.53 17.34
CA LEU A 33 -6.09 37.18 18.10
C LEU A 33 -6.83 38.42 18.60
N ILE A 34 -6.14 39.38 19.20
CA ILE A 34 -6.76 40.62 19.71
C ILE A 34 -7.39 41.40 18.55
N VAL A 35 -6.68 41.57 17.43
CA VAL A 35 -7.18 42.31 16.27
C VAL A 35 -8.37 41.58 15.63
N GLY A 36 -8.27 40.26 15.45
CA GLY A 36 -9.33 39.42 14.89
C GLY A 36 -10.60 39.42 15.76
N LEU A 37 -10.46 39.29 17.09
CA LEU A 37 -11.58 39.35 18.02
C LEU A 37 -12.26 40.73 18.05
N ASN A 38 -11.51 41.82 17.83
CA ASN A 38 -12.08 43.17 17.82
C ASN A 38 -12.76 43.55 16.50
N LEU A 39 -12.20 43.12 15.36
CA LEU A 39 -12.65 43.56 14.03
C LEU A 39 -13.56 42.54 13.33
N HIS A 40 -13.29 41.25 13.51
CA HIS A 40 -13.87 40.18 12.70
C HIS A 40 -14.45 39.01 13.51
N PHE A 41 -14.78 39.23 14.79
CA PHE A 41 -15.27 38.19 15.72
C PHE A 41 -16.21 37.15 15.07
N TYR A 42 -17.39 37.58 14.60
CA TYR A 42 -18.39 36.68 14.02
C TYR A 42 -17.93 35.93 12.78
N LYS A 43 -16.91 36.43 12.08
CA LYS A 43 -16.37 35.82 10.87
C LYS A 43 -15.32 34.76 11.20
N ILE A 44 -14.46 35.01 12.19
CA ILE A 44 -13.35 34.10 12.56
C ILE A 44 -13.79 32.93 13.46
N VAL A 45 -14.91 33.07 14.17
CA VAL A 45 -15.51 31.97 14.98
C VAL A 45 -16.44 31.06 14.17
N LYS A 46 -16.73 31.40 12.91
CA LYS A 46 -17.65 30.64 12.06
C LYS A 46 -16.91 29.47 11.40
N ASN A 47 -17.47 28.26 11.50
CA ASN A 47 -17.02 27.09 10.75
C ASN A 47 -17.99 26.79 9.58
N GLU A 48 -17.81 25.64 8.90
CA GLU A 48 -18.61 25.23 7.74
C GLU A 48 -20.10 24.97 8.05
N HIS A 49 -20.44 24.71 9.31
CA HIS A 49 -21.77 24.25 9.73
C HIS A 49 -22.44 25.16 10.77
N TYR A 50 -21.67 25.77 11.65
CA TYR A 50 -22.11 26.54 12.81
C TYR A 50 -21.32 27.86 12.94
N GLY A 51 -21.92 28.83 13.62
CA GLY A 51 -21.29 30.09 14.00
C GLY A 51 -21.70 30.48 15.40
N TYR A 52 -21.50 31.74 15.75
CA TYR A 52 -21.99 32.27 17.02
C TYR A 52 -23.52 32.12 17.13
N PRO A 53 -24.09 31.68 18.27
CA PRO A 53 -23.47 31.51 19.59
C PRO A 53 -22.88 30.13 19.89
N GLN A 54 -23.08 29.13 19.03
CA GLN A 54 -22.58 27.76 19.27
C GLN A 54 -21.04 27.71 19.23
N GLU A 55 -20.45 28.47 18.31
CA GLU A 55 -19.00 28.64 18.20
C GLU A 55 -18.61 30.07 18.60
N TRP A 56 -17.72 30.19 19.57
CA TRP A 56 -17.42 31.49 20.20
C TRP A 56 -15.92 31.74 20.43
N PHE A 57 -15.05 30.78 20.10
CA PHE A 57 -13.60 30.98 20.08
C PHE A 57 -13.00 30.55 18.74
N PRO A 58 -12.13 31.37 18.10
CA PRO A 58 -11.64 31.10 16.75
C PRO A 58 -10.45 30.14 16.74
N SER A 59 -10.35 29.33 15.68
CA SER A 59 -9.14 28.54 15.38
C SER A 59 -7.93 29.43 15.14
N VAL A 60 -6.72 28.88 15.30
CA VAL A 60 -5.47 29.56 14.96
C VAL A 60 -5.47 29.92 13.48
N SER A 61 -5.80 28.95 12.63
CA SER A 61 -5.84 29.10 11.17
C SER A 61 -6.76 30.24 10.70
N SER A 62 -8.00 30.32 11.22
CA SER A 62 -8.94 31.40 10.88
C SER A 62 -8.50 32.77 11.42
N THR A 63 -7.78 32.79 12.54
CA THR A 63 -7.31 34.03 13.18
C THR A 63 -6.15 34.68 12.41
N ILE A 64 -5.28 33.88 11.80
CA ILE A 64 -4.03 34.37 11.19
C ILE A 64 -4.05 34.38 9.66
N GLY A 65 -4.95 33.64 9.02
CA GLY A 65 -4.95 33.43 7.57
C GLY A 65 -6.06 34.15 6.80
N ASP A 66 -7.20 34.46 7.42
CA ASP A 66 -8.41 34.72 6.66
C ASP A 66 -8.61 36.19 6.25
N ARG A 67 -8.14 37.13 7.07
CA ARG A 67 -8.64 38.51 7.03
C ARG A 67 -7.55 39.55 7.29
N TYR A 68 -7.69 40.69 6.61
CA TYR A 68 -6.93 41.91 6.88
C TYR A 68 -7.69 42.76 7.92
N PRO A 69 -7.01 43.36 8.92
CA PRO A 69 -5.56 43.51 9.07
C PRO A 69 -4.85 42.46 9.95
N GLU A 70 -5.55 41.57 10.65
CA GLU A 70 -4.97 40.59 11.58
C GLU A 70 -3.93 39.67 10.93
N ARG A 71 -4.18 39.21 9.69
CA ARG A 71 -3.23 38.46 8.87
C ARG A 71 -1.92 39.21 8.67
N SER A 72 -2.00 40.49 8.28
CA SER A 72 -0.81 41.29 8.03
C SER A 72 -0.01 41.57 9.30
N VAL A 73 -0.70 41.82 10.41
CA VAL A 73 -0.06 41.99 11.72
C VAL A 73 0.71 40.72 12.11
N PHE A 74 0.07 39.55 11.97
CA PHE A 74 0.72 38.26 12.21
C PHE A 74 1.95 38.05 11.33
N GLN A 75 1.80 38.22 10.01
CA GLN A 75 2.87 38.02 9.03
C GLN A 75 4.07 38.94 9.30
N ILE A 76 3.85 40.20 9.66
CA ILE A 76 4.93 41.14 10.02
C ILE A 76 5.67 40.65 11.27
N CYS A 77 4.96 40.25 12.32
CA CYS A 77 5.59 39.72 13.53
C CYS A 77 6.38 38.44 13.28
N ILE A 78 5.88 37.53 12.44
CA ILE A 78 6.60 36.31 12.06
C ILE A 78 7.81 36.62 11.16
N ALA A 79 7.70 37.61 10.25
CA ALA A 79 8.84 38.11 9.49
C ALA A 79 9.98 38.57 10.41
N LEU A 80 9.64 39.36 11.44
CA LEU A 80 10.60 39.82 12.45
C LEU A 80 11.15 38.67 13.32
N THR A 81 10.35 37.62 13.54
CA THR A 81 10.75 36.41 14.28
C THR A 81 11.75 35.54 13.51
N SER A 82 11.73 35.59 12.18
CA SER A 82 12.55 34.72 11.31
C SER A 82 14.06 34.83 11.59
N GLY A 83 14.59 36.05 11.73
CA GLY A 83 16.00 36.29 12.05
C GLY A 83 16.43 35.65 13.37
N PRO A 84 15.78 36.00 14.50
CA PRO A 84 15.98 35.33 15.79
C PRO A 84 15.82 33.81 15.73
N ARG A 85 14.88 33.30 14.93
CA ARG A 85 14.68 31.85 14.77
C ARG A 85 15.88 31.17 14.10
N PHE A 86 16.36 31.70 12.98
CA PHE A 86 17.54 31.15 12.32
C PHE A 86 18.78 31.24 13.22
N LEU A 87 18.95 32.36 13.95
CA LEU A 87 20.03 32.51 14.93
C LEU A 87 19.92 31.50 16.08
N LEU A 88 18.72 31.20 16.57
CA LEU A 88 18.48 30.17 17.60
C LEU A 88 18.92 28.79 17.09
N VAL A 89 18.56 28.41 15.86
CA VAL A 89 18.97 27.14 15.26
C VAL A 89 20.51 27.07 15.09
N VAL A 90 21.14 28.17 14.67
CA VAL A 90 22.59 28.28 14.52
C VAL A 90 23.30 28.17 15.88
N LEU A 91 22.83 28.88 16.90
CA LEU A 91 23.38 28.79 18.25
C LEU A 91 23.21 27.38 18.83
N TRP A 92 22.07 26.75 18.59
CA TRP A 92 21.84 25.36 18.98
C TRP A 92 22.81 24.39 18.30
N TYR A 93 23.09 24.61 17.02
CA TYR A 93 24.12 23.85 16.30
C TYR A 93 25.49 24.02 16.94
N TYR A 94 25.94 25.24 17.18
CA TYR A 94 27.25 25.48 17.80
C TYR A 94 27.36 24.93 19.22
N LEU A 95 26.28 25.00 19.99
CA LEU A 95 26.23 24.42 21.34
C LEU A 95 26.40 22.91 21.35
N THR A 96 25.86 22.24 20.33
CA THR A 96 25.79 20.78 20.30
C THR A 96 26.85 20.16 19.39
N ALA A 97 27.49 20.96 18.54
CA ALA A 97 28.54 20.54 17.62
C ALA A 97 29.71 19.90 18.36
N ARG A 98 29.99 18.64 18.03
CA ARG A 98 31.16 17.90 18.51
C ARG A 98 31.92 17.33 17.31
N PRO A 99 33.27 17.29 17.34
CA PRO A 99 34.05 16.63 16.29
C PRO A 99 33.57 15.19 16.05
N GLY A 100 33.20 14.86 14.81
CA GLY A 100 32.70 13.53 14.43
C GLY A 100 31.21 13.24 14.67
N ALA A 101 30.44 14.16 15.28
CA ALA A 101 29.00 13.98 15.50
C ALA A 101 28.16 14.64 14.39
N SER A 102 27.25 13.89 13.75
CA SER A 102 26.33 14.45 12.73
C SER A 102 24.97 14.84 13.30
N LEU A 103 24.58 14.32 14.45
CA LEU A 103 23.27 14.59 15.04
C LEU A 103 23.03 16.11 15.20
N PRO A 104 24.00 16.91 15.71
CA PRO A 104 23.89 18.37 15.69
C PRO A 104 23.62 18.96 14.30
N LYS A 105 24.27 18.44 13.24
CA LYS A 105 24.07 18.89 11.85
C LYS A 105 22.67 18.53 11.34
N PHE A 106 22.19 17.33 11.66
CA PHE A 106 20.84 16.89 11.30
C PHE A 106 19.76 17.69 12.03
N VAL A 107 19.96 17.98 13.32
CA VAL A 107 19.06 18.85 14.11
C VAL A 107 19.07 20.26 13.54
N ALA A 108 20.23 20.80 13.18
CA ALA A 108 20.34 22.10 12.51
C ALA A 108 19.59 22.12 11.17
N PHE A 109 19.78 21.10 10.32
CA PHE A 109 19.06 20.98 9.06
C PHE A 109 17.54 20.89 9.28
N THR A 110 17.10 20.04 10.20
CA THR A 110 15.68 19.89 10.55
C THR A 110 15.12 21.21 11.06
N GLY A 111 15.86 21.94 11.89
CA GLY A 111 15.46 23.26 12.40
C GLY A 111 15.34 24.32 11.30
N VAL A 112 16.27 24.35 10.34
CA VAL A 112 16.21 25.25 9.18
C VAL A 112 15.03 24.89 8.27
N ALA A 113 14.87 23.61 7.93
CA ALA A 113 13.77 23.12 7.11
C ALA A 113 12.42 23.43 7.76
N ARG A 114 12.28 23.15 9.07
CA ARG A 114 11.09 23.49 9.85
C ARG A 114 10.81 24.99 9.85
N THR A 115 11.84 25.83 9.98
CA THR A 115 11.68 27.29 9.92
C THR A 115 11.20 27.75 8.54
N PHE A 116 11.71 27.15 7.46
CA PHE A 116 11.27 27.44 6.10
C PHE A 116 9.81 27.01 5.86
N LEU A 117 9.44 25.78 6.26
CA LEU A 117 8.08 25.27 6.14
C LEU A 117 7.08 26.10 6.96
N CYS A 118 7.51 26.63 8.11
CA CYS A 118 6.73 27.60 8.87
C CYS A 118 6.42 28.85 8.06
N GLY A 119 7.44 29.43 7.41
CA GLY A 119 7.22 30.51 6.45
C GLY A 119 6.23 30.12 5.35
N GLY A 120 6.35 28.91 4.81
CA GLY A 120 5.44 28.36 3.79
C GLY A 120 3.96 28.51 4.17
N TRP A 121 3.53 27.93 5.30
CA TRP A 121 2.12 27.97 5.69
C TRP A 121 1.68 29.34 6.29
N VAL A 122 2.61 30.20 6.72
CA VAL A 122 2.30 31.57 7.21
C VAL A 122 2.05 32.55 6.06
N TYR A 123 2.82 32.45 4.97
CA TYR A 123 2.69 33.37 3.84
C TYR A 123 1.75 32.86 2.74
N ILE A 124 1.67 31.54 2.55
CA ILE A 124 0.65 30.88 1.72
C ILE A 124 -0.47 30.47 2.68
N THR A 125 -1.50 31.31 2.79
CA THR A 125 -2.62 31.05 3.70
C THR A 125 -3.59 30.05 3.09
N SER A 126 -4.37 29.37 3.93
CA SER A 126 -5.44 28.44 3.51
C SER A 126 -6.47 29.10 2.58
N THR A 127 -6.63 30.43 2.67
CA THR A 127 -7.46 31.25 1.78
C THR A 127 -6.86 31.50 0.41
N ASP A 128 -5.53 31.50 0.28
CA ASP A 128 -4.83 31.76 -0.98
C ASP A 128 -4.63 30.47 -1.78
N ASP A 129 -4.15 29.40 -1.13
CA ASP A 129 -3.98 28.06 -1.71
C ASP A 129 -4.03 27.01 -0.60
N HIS A 130 -5.17 26.32 -0.51
CA HIS A 130 -5.45 25.36 0.56
C HIS A 130 -4.50 24.15 0.54
N ASP A 131 -4.17 23.64 -0.64
CA ASP A 131 -3.37 22.43 -0.80
C ASP A 131 -1.91 22.66 -0.39
N TRP A 132 -1.30 23.76 -0.87
CA TRP A 132 0.07 24.10 -0.47
C TRP A 132 0.16 24.48 1.00
N HIS A 133 -0.83 25.20 1.53
CA HIS A 133 -0.90 25.53 2.96
C HIS A 133 -0.84 24.26 3.83
N ASP A 134 -1.68 23.27 3.53
CA ASP A 134 -1.72 22.01 4.26
C ASP A 134 -0.44 21.20 4.11
N ILE A 135 0.15 21.14 2.91
CA ILE A 135 1.45 20.48 2.69
C ILE A 135 2.53 21.11 3.59
N PHE A 136 2.62 22.43 3.64
CA PHE A 136 3.61 23.13 4.46
C PHE A 136 3.35 22.94 5.96
N MET A 137 2.10 23.00 6.41
CA MET A 137 1.71 22.80 7.81
C MET A 137 1.97 21.36 8.28
N ILE A 138 1.53 20.36 7.52
CA ILE A 138 1.74 18.94 7.86
C ILE A 138 3.24 18.63 7.86
N SER A 139 3.99 19.11 6.87
CA SER A 139 5.44 18.92 6.82
C SER A 139 6.14 19.57 8.03
N TYR A 140 5.69 20.75 8.47
CA TYR A 140 6.17 21.40 9.70
C TYR A 140 5.90 20.55 10.94
N LEU A 141 4.69 20.01 11.09
CA LEU A 141 4.31 19.15 12.22
C LEU A 141 5.11 17.84 12.21
N VAL A 142 5.29 17.21 11.04
CA VAL A 142 6.11 16.00 10.89
C VAL A 142 7.57 16.26 11.28
N LEU A 143 8.16 17.39 10.84
CA LEU A 143 9.52 17.77 11.22
C LEU A 143 9.66 18.26 12.68
N THR A 144 8.55 18.53 13.37
CA THR A 144 8.56 18.87 14.79
C THR A 144 9.03 17.70 15.65
N LEU A 145 8.73 16.46 15.25
CA LEU A 145 9.19 15.26 15.95
C LEU A 145 10.73 15.08 15.92
N PRO A 146 11.41 15.04 14.76
CA PRO A 146 12.86 14.96 14.71
C PRO A 146 13.55 16.19 15.31
N TRP A 147 12.97 17.40 15.22
CA TRP A 147 13.47 18.58 15.92
C TRP A 147 13.45 18.37 17.45
N THR A 148 12.30 18.00 18.00
CA THR A 148 12.09 17.84 19.45
C THR A 148 12.95 16.73 20.04
N LEU A 149 12.93 15.55 19.41
CA LEU A 149 13.75 14.41 19.84
C LEU A 149 15.24 14.71 19.67
N GLY A 150 15.60 15.38 18.58
CA GLY A 150 16.95 15.84 18.30
C GLY A 150 17.49 16.78 19.38
N CYS A 151 16.74 17.84 19.70
CA CYS A 151 17.09 18.78 20.76
C CYS A 151 17.16 18.11 22.14
N LEU A 152 16.24 17.18 22.46
CA LEU A 152 16.31 16.42 23.71
C LEU A 152 17.56 15.51 23.79
N ALA A 153 17.92 14.88 22.67
CA ALA A 153 19.08 13.99 22.59
C ALA A 153 20.42 14.75 22.62
N THR A 154 20.47 15.97 22.07
CA THR A 154 21.67 16.81 22.05
C THR A 154 21.75 17.82 23.21
N SER A 155 20.71 17.90 24.06
CA SER A 155 20.62 18.89 25.13
C SER A 155 21.85 18.84 26.05
N PRO A 156 22.41 19.99 26.45
CA PRO A 156 23.45 20.05 27.48
C PRO A 156 22.93 19.52 28.82
N VAL A 157 23.84 19.24 29.76
CA VAL A 157 23.54 18.71 31.10
C VAL A 157 22.95 19.80 32.01
N ASN A 158 21.83 20.40 31.59
CA ASN A 158 21.05 21.34 32.39
C ASN A 158 19.74 20.66 32.79
N ALA A 159 19.67 20.18 34.04
CA ALA A 159 18.52 19.44 34.55
C ALA A 159 17.21 20.25 34.50
N LYS A 160 17.29 21.57 34.65
CA LYS A 160 16.13 22.47 34.59
C LYS A 160 15.60 22.59 33.16
N ALA A 161 16.49 22.79 32.18
CA ALA A 161 16.12 22.87 30.76
C ALA A 161 15.52 21.54 30.24
N ILE A 162 16.13 20.40 30.57
CA ILE A 162 15.63 19.07 30.18
C ILE A 162 14.24 18.80 30.79
N LYS A 163 14.02 19.18 32.06
CA LYS A 163 12.71 19.01 32.72
C LYS A 163 11.62 19.79 31.97
N TYR A 164 11.84 21.07 31.68
CA TYR A 164 10.85 21.88 30.96
C TYR A 164 10.63 21.39 29.53
N ARG A 165 11.67 21.00 28.79
CA ARG A 165 11.54 20.41 27.45
C ARG A 165 10.72 19.14 27.44
N LYS A 166 10.93 18.23 28.41
CA LYS A 166 10.14 16.98 28.52
C LYS A 166 8.68 17.26 28.82
N ILE A 167 8.39 18.23 29.71
CA ILE A 167 7.02 18.64 30.01
C ILE A 167 6.35 19.22 28.76
N LEU A 168 7.00 20.17 28.09
CA LEU A 168 6.44 20.84 26.91
C LEU A 168 6.27 19.89 25.72
N ALA A 169 7.25 19.01 25.47
CA ALA A 169 7.12 17.97 24.45
C ALA A 169 6.00 16.97 24.79
N GLY A 170 5.91 16.55 26.05
CA GLY A 170 4.84 15.66 26.51
C GLY A 170 3.45 16.29 26.38
N LEU A 171 3.32 17.59 26.70
CA LEU A 171 2.09 18.36 26.52
C LEU A 171 1.76 18.51 25.02
N PHE A 172 2.73 18.86 24.18
CA PHE A 172 2.53 18.99 22.74
C PHE A 172 1.99 17.70 22.11
N PHE A 173 2.70 16.57 22.28
CA PHE A 173 2.26 15.30 21.71
C PHE A 173 1.03 14.71 22.41
N GLY A 174 0.85 14.97 23.70
CA GLY A 174 -0.34 14.57 24.45
C GLY A 174 -1.61 15.28 23.97
N THR A 175 -1.50 16.57 23.64
CA THR A 175 -2.62 17.40 23.13
C THR A 175 -3.04 17.02 21.71
N LEU A 176 -2.20 16.35 20.92
CA LEU A 176 -2.60 15.85 19.59
C LEU A 176 -3.76 14.85 19.65
N VAL A 177 -3.83 14.01 20.69
CA VAL A 177 -4.91 13.02 20.84
C VAL A 177 -6.29 13.67 20.98
N PRO A 178 -6.54 14.56 21.97
CA PRO A 178 -7.82 15.25 22.05
C PRO A 178 -8.06 16.21 20.88
N LEU A 179 -7.02 16.82 20.30
CA LEU A 179 -7.15 17.65 19.10
C LEU A 179 -7.77 16.85 17.94
N ILE A 180 -7.21 15.67 17.62
CA ILE A 180 -7.72 14.79 16.56
C ILE A 180 -9.15 14.33 16.87
N TYR A 181 -9.44 13.98 18.12
CA TYR A 181 -10.79 13.59 18.52
C TYR A 181 -11.80 14.72 18.25
N PHE A 182 -11.54 15.94 18.71
CA PHE A 182 -12.46 17.07 18.51
C PHE A 182 -12.47 17.58 17.06
N PHE A 183 -11.41 17.36 16.30
CA PHE A 183 -11.41 17.57 14.85
C PHE A 183 -12.43 16.65 14.16
N ILE A 184 -12.44 15.36 14.52
CA ILE A 184 -13.43 14.40 14.00
C ILE A 184 -14.85 14.79 14.45
N GLN A 185 -15.03 15.18 15.71
CA GLN A 185 -16.34 15.61 16.21
C GLN A 185 -16.89 16.82 15.44
N HIS A 186 -16.04 17.80 15.10
CA HIS A 186 -16.50 18.97 14.35
C HIS A 186 -16.65 18.71 12.84
N LYS A 187 -15.74 17.97 12.18
CA LYS A 187 -15.75 17.77 10.71
C LYS A 187 -16.68 16.65 10.30
N VAL A 188 -16.62 15.53 11.00
CA VAL A 188 -17.33 14.29 10.61
C VAL A 188 -18.69 14.23 11.29
N HIS A 189 -18.72 14.36 12.61
CA HIS A 189 -19.96 14.23 13.39
C HIS A 189 -20.77 15.53 13.49
N LYS A 190 -20.20 16.67 13.06
CA LYS A 190 -20.87 17.98 13.01
C LYS A 190 -21.49 18.36 14.36
N VAL A 191 -20.77 18.15 15.45
CA VAL A 191 -21.24 18.47 16.80
C VAL A 191 -21.06 19.97 17.07
N ALA A 192 -22.14 20.65 17.47
CA ALA A 192 -22.08 22.08 17.83
C ALA A 192 -21.17 22.34 19.04
N GLY A 193 -20.27 23.32 18.96
CA GLY A 193 -19.31 23.69 20.01
C GLY A 193 -18.01 22.88 19.97
N ALA A 194 -17.93 21.81 19.17
CA ALA A 194 -16.71 21.00 19.04
C ALA A 194 -15.57 21.76 18.36
N TYR A 195 -15.87 22.71 17.48
CA TYR A 195 -14.85 23.53 16.82
C TYR A 195 -14.16 24.49 17.80
N THR A 196 -14.93 25.10 18.72
CA THR A 196 -14.39 25.91 19.82
C THR A 196 -13.45 25.11 20.71
N ILE A 197 -13.83 23.87 21.08
CA ILE A 197 -12.97 22.98 21.88
C ILE A 197 -11.70 22.60 21.12
N TYR A 198 -11.85 22.26 19.84
CA TYR A 198 -10.72 22.01 18.94
C TYR A 198 -9.75 23.20 18.88
N ALA A 199 -10.28 24.42 18.75
CA ALA A 199 -9.47 25.64 18.70
C ALA A 199 -8.61 25.80 19.96
N PHE A 200 -9.15 25.54 21.17
CA PHE A 200 -8.34 25.60 22.40
C PHE A 200 -7.13 24.65 22.37
N PHE A 201 -7.29 23.44 21.83
CA PHE A 201 -6.17 22.51 21.68
C PHE A 201 -5.18 22.97 20.61
N GLU A 202 -5.64 23.56 19.50
CA GLU A 202 -4.80 24.14 18.46
C GLU A 202 -3.93 25.29 19.01
N TRP A 203 -4.54 26.23 19.73
CA TRP A 203 -3.83 27.30 20.42
C TRP A 203 -2.83 26.77 21.48
N SER A 204 -3.19 25.70 22.19
CA SER A 204 -2.30 25.06 23.16
C SER A 204 -1.05 24.48 22.51
N LEU A 205 -1.16 23.88 21.31
CA LEU A 205 0.00 23.37 20.56
C LEU A 205 0.99 24.48 20.24
N ILE A 206 0.51 25.66 19.83
CA ILE A 206 1.36 26.82 19.55
C ILE A 206 2.11 27.27 20.81
N LEU A 207 1.41 27.33 21.95
CA LEU A 207 2.03 27.70 23.23
C LEU A 207 3.13 26.71 23.64
N TYR A 208 2.88 25.41 23.48
CA TYR A 208 3.87 24.40 23.82
C TYR A 208 5.07 24.39 22.87
N ASP A 209 4.85 24.64 21.59
CA ASP A 209 5.90 24.67 20.58
C ASP A 209 6.85 25.87 20.74
N VAL A 210 6.30 27.09 20.79
CA VAL A 210 7.09 28.30 21.05
C VAL A 210 7.74 28.23 22.44
N GLY A 211 7.03 27.68 23.41
CA GLY A 211 7.54 27.42 24.75
C GLY A 211 8.73 26.46 24.75
N PHE A 212 8.71 25.41 23.93
CA PHE A 212 9.80 24.44 23.83
C PHE A 212 11.10 25.11 23.37
N ASP A 213 11.00 25.98 22.37
CA ASP A 213 12.13 26.76 21.87
C ASP A 213 12.57 27.85 22.87
N ALA A 214 11.65 28.42 23.66
CA ALA A 214 11.97 29.38 24.72
C ALA A 214 12.90 28.82 25.81
N VAL A 215 12.88 27.50 26.04
CA VAL A 215 13.77 26.84 27.01
C VAL A 215 15.25 27.00 26.61
N THR A 216 15.55 27.24 25.33
CA THR A 216 16.93 27.49 24.87
C THR A 216 17.58 28.71 25.53
N ALA A 217 16.80 29.66 26.06
CA ALA A 217 17.33 30.77 26.87
C ALA A 217 18.17 30.30 28.07
N LEU A 218 17.80 29.17 28.70
CA LEU A 218 18.54 28.58 29.82
C LEU A 218 19.85 27.91 29.41
N ASP A 219 19.94 27.46 28.15
CA ASP A 219 21.18 26.87 27.62
C ASP A 219 22.08 27.93 27.01
N PHE A 220 21.50 29.00 26.48
CA PHE A 220 22.23 30.10 25.87
C PHE A 220 22.75 31.14 26.86
N GLU A 221 22.41 31.01 28.14
CA GLU A 221 22.97 31.85 29.20
C GLU A 221 24.51 31.79 29.25
N GLY A 222 25.09 30.63 28.89
CA GLY A 222 26.52 30.41 28.77
C GLY A 222 27.16 30.86 27.44
N PHE A 223 26.38 31.37 26.47
CA PHE A 223 26.92 31.91 25.22
C PHE A 223 26.98 33.43 25.23
N GLU A 224 28.09 33.95 24.73
CA GLU A 224 28.28 35.36 24.46
C GLU A 224 28.67 35.54 22.98
N LEU A 225 27.82 36.22 22.22
CA LEU A 225 28.11 36.61 20.85
C LEU A 225 28.94 37.89 20.89
N ARG A 226 30.20 37.77 20.47
CA ARG A 226 31.16 38.88 20.44
C ARG A 226 31.43 39.31 19.00
N LEU A 227 31.25 40.59 18.72
CA LEU A 227 31.58 41.20 17.43
C LEU A 227 33.02 41.70 17.51
N ILE A 228 33.94 41.05 16.79
CA ILE A 228 35.40 41.29 16.93
C ILE A 228 35.92 42.08 15.72
N ASP A 229 36.55 43.23 15.98
CA ASP A 229 37.28 44.01 15.00
C ASP A 229 38.63 43.35 14.68
N THR A 230 38.71 42.74 13.50
CA THR A 230 39.92 42.08 12.99
C THR A 230 40.96 43.05 12.43
N LYS A 231 40.65 44.36 12.31
CA LYS A 231 41.55 45.41 11.79
C LYS A 231 42.18 46.30 12.87
N GLY A 232 41.69 46.23 14.12
CA GLY A 232 42.40 46.70 15.30
C GLY A 232 42.31 48.21 15.57
N PHE A 233 41.14 48.68 15.98
CA PHE A 233 40.96 50.02 16.55
C PHE A 233 41.05 50.07 18.09
N TYR A 234 40.94 48.98 18.86
CA TYR A 234 40.90 49.08 20.34
C TYR A 234 41.57 47.92 21.10
N LYS A 235 42.87 47.99 21.40
CA LYS A 235 43.61 46.91 22.10
C LYS A 235 43.36 46.78 23.62
N GLY A 236 43.34 45.53 24.09
CA GLY A 236 43.81 45.05 25.41
C GLY A 236 42.76 44.25 26.20
N THR A 237 43.02 43.13 26.91
CA THR A 237 44.20 42.26 27.13
C THR A 237 43.72 40.94 27.79
N THR A 238 44.33 39.80 27.42
CA THR A 238 44.65 38.57 28.20
C THR A 238 43.59 37.60 28.75
N GLN A 239 43.57 36.40 28.13
CA GLN A 239 43.83 35.05 28.67
C GLN A 239 43.49 34.70 30.14
N LEU A 240 42.74 33.59 30.33
CA LEU A 240 43.28 32.41 31.02
C LEU A 240 42.47 31.16 30.63
N ALA A 241 43.18 30.14 30.16
CA ALA A 241 42.67 28.80 29.90
C ALA A 241 42.73 27.92 31.16
N ASP A 242 42.04 26.78 31.09
CA ASP A 242 42.35 25.55 31.82
C ASP A 242 41.97 25.46 33.30
N VAL A 243 40.69 25.16 33.56
CA VAL A 243 40.29 24.17 34.57
C VAL A 243 39.00 23.49 34.11
N TYR A 244 38.86 22.19 34.36
CA TYR A 244 37.65 21.34 34.16
C TYR A 244 37.54 20.54 32.86
N ALA A 245 38.63 19.86 32.51
CA ALA A 245 38.54 18.55 31.88
C ALA A 245 38.85 17.49 32.94
N ASP A 246 37.84 16.92 33.61
CA ASP A 246 37.97 15.52 34.11
C ASP A 246 36.69 14.76 34.51
N ASP A 247 35.52 15.37 34.71
CA ASP A 247 34.39 14.62 35.33
C ASP A 247 33.29 14.06 34.40
N ALA A 248 33.51 13.96 33.10
CA ALA A 248 32.48 13.50 32.14
C ALA A 248 32.59 12.02 31.72
N LYS A 249 33.09 11.13 32.59
CA LYS A 249 33.10 9.67 32.36
C LYS A 249 32.37 8.92 33.49
N LYS A 250 31.04 8.78 33.37
CA LYS A 250 30.23 7.58 33.71
C LYS A 250 28.73 7.88 33.74
N ALA A 251 28.00 7.54 32.68
CA ALA A 251 26.60 7.08 32.72
C ALA A 251 26.17 6.62 31.31
N LYS A 252 26.03 5.31 31.10
CA LYS A 252 25.50 4.72 29.86
C LYS A 252 24.10 4.17 30.12
N GLN A 253 23.11 4.59 29.32
CA GLN A 253 21.88 3.84 29.09
C GLN A 253 21.86 3.32 27.63
N PRO A 254 21.30 2.14 27.35
CA PRO A 254 21.56 1.43 26.08
C PRO A 254 20.75 1.93 24.87
N LEU A 255 19.57 2.52 25.06
CA LEU A 255 18.64 2.80 23.96
C LEU A 255 18.97 4.09 23.18
N ALA A 256 19.49 5.12 23.86
CA ALA A 256 19.87 6.39 23.23
C ALA A 256 21.13 6.27 22.34
N GLN A 257 21.90 5.18 22.46
CA GLN A 257 23.18 5.04 21.78
C GLN A 257 23.04 4.56 20.33
N GLU A 258 21.89 3.99 19.93
CA GLU A 258 21.65 3.52 18.55
C GLU A 258 21.38 4.66 17.56
N PHE A 259 20.87 5.80 18.01
CA PHE A 259 20.54 6.96 17.16
C PHE A 259 21.65 8.02 17.05
N THR A 260 22.84 7.77 17.62
CA THR A 260 23.92 8.78 17.74
C THR A 260 25.02 8.68 16.68
N GLY A 261 24.90 7.76 15.71
CA GLY A 261 25.87 7.58 14.63
C GLY A 261 25.89 8.74 13.62
N ALA A 262 27.05 9.01 13.01
CA ALA A 262 27.16 10.02 11.96
C ALA A 262 26.36 9.62 10.70
N LEU A 263 25.31 10.37 10.36
CA LEU A 263 24.53 10.26 9.12
C LEU A 263 25.47 10.52 7.93
N SER A 264 25.64 9.50 7.09
CA SER A 264 26.43 9.53 5.88
C SER A 264 25.48 9.47 4.70
N TRP A 265 25.47 10.51 3.88
CA TRP A 265 24.71 10.54 2.62
C TRP A 265 25.05 9.36 1.72
N ALA A 266 26.34 8.98 1.66
CA ALA A 266 26.76 7.81 0.91
C ALA A 266 26.13 6.52 1.46
N ALA A 267 26.09 6.33 2.78
CA ALA A 267 25.48 5.15 3.39
C ALA A 267 23.95 5.13 3.23
N LEU A 268 23.30 6.30 3.30
CA LEU A 268 21.86 6.43 3.07
C LEU A 268 21.48 6.07 1.63
N ILE A 269 22.16 6.68 0.64
CA ILE A 269 22.01 6.32 -0.78
C ILE A 269 22.29 4.85 -0.96
N ASP A 270 23.27 4.33 -0.21
CA ASP A 270 23.67 2.95 -0.36
C ASP A 270 22.56 1.98 0.07
N THR A 271 21.98 2.22 1.26
CA THR A 271 20.82 1.53 1.78
C THR A 271 19.60 1.67 0.86
N ALA A 272 19.33 2.87 0.35
CA ALA A 272 18.21 3.11 -0.55
C ALA A 272 18.31 2.27 -1.84
N CYS A 273 19.50 2.17 -2.44
CA CYS A 273 19.69 1.32 -3.62
C CYS A 273 19.55 -0.17 -3.29
N ASP A 274 20.03 -0.64 -2.12
CA ASP A 274 19.87 -2.05 -1.73
C ASP A 274 18.37 -2.37 -1.52
N VAL A 275 17.61 -1.51 -0.83
CA VAL A 275 16.15 -1.66 -0.66
C VAL A 275 15.43 -1.64 -2.02
N TYR A 276 15.84 -0.73 -2.91
CA TYR A 276 15.28 -0.63 -4.25
C TYR A 276 15.51 -1.89 -5.09
N LEU A 277 16.67 -2.53 -4.99
CA LEU A 277 16.92 -3.82 -5.66
C LEU A 277 16.08 -4.95 -5.06
N GLY A 278 15.77 -4.88 -3.76
CA GLY A 278 14.80 -5.76 -3.12
C GLY A 278 13.41 -5.57 -3.70
N PHE A 279 12.97 -4.30 -3.81
CA PHE A 279 11.72 -3.93 -4.47
C PHE A 279 11.65 -4.41 -5.93
N ALA A 280 12.73 -4.22 -6.69
CA ALA A 280 12.81 -4.70 -8.07
C ALA A 280 12.68 -6.24 -8.15
N PHE A 281 13.35 -6.99 -7.26
CA PHE A 281 13.20 -8.44 -7.20
C PHE A 281 11.76 -8.88 -6.93
N TRP A 282 11.10 -8.29 -5.93
CA TRP A 282 9.70 -8.63 -5.62
C TRP A 282 8.76 -8.25 -6.75
N SER A 283 9.01 -7.12 -7.42
CA SER A 283 8.24 -6.70 -8.60
C SER A 283 8.41 -7.68 -9.78
N ILE A 284 9.63 -8.18 -10.00
CA ILE A 284 9.93 -9.16 -11.05
C ILE A 284 9.31 -10.53 -10.72
N LEU A 285 9.41 -10.98 -9.45
CA LEU A 285 8.85 -12.26 -9.01
C LEU A 285 7.33 -12.28 -9.10
N THR A 286 6.68 -11.21 -8.65
CA THR A 286 5.20 -11.08 -8.67
C THR A 286 4.64 -10.90 -10.08
N ALA A 287 5.43 -10.35 -11.01
CA ALA A 287 5.02 -10.21 -12.41
C ALA A 287 4.85 -11.55 -13.14
N LEU A 288 5.69 -12.56 -12.82
CA LEU A 288 5.72 -13.79 -13.62
C LEU A 288 4.39 -14.55 -13.58
N GLY A 289 3.71 -14.57 -12.43
CA GLY A 289 2.41 -15.25 -12.28
C GLY A 289 1.39 -14.74 -13.31
N VAL A 290 1.21 -13.42 -13.37
CA VAL A 290 0.25 -12.77 -14.29
C VAL A 290 0.62 -12.96 -15.75
N VAL A 291 1.91 -12.79 -16.06
CA VAL A 291 2.40 -12.85 -17.43
C VAL A 291 2.34 -14.28 -17.98
N VAL A 292 2.59 -15.29 -17.15
CA VAL A 292 2.48 -16.69 -17.60
C VAL A 292 1.02 -17.14 -17.65
N TRP A 293 0.15 -16.65 -16.76
CA TRP A 293 -1.26 -17.04 -16.70
C TRP A 293 -2.06 -16.62 -17.94
N TYR A 294 -1.68 -15.52 -18.58
CA TYR A 294 -2.26 -15.06 -19.85
C TYR A 294 -2.40 -16.18 -20.90
N PHE A 295 -1.40 -17.05 -21.03
CA PHE A 295 -1.41 -18.10 -22.08
C PHE A 295 -2.43 -19.23 -21.81
N PRO A 296 -2.39 -19.93 -20.66
CA PRO A 296 -3.38 -20.97 -20.38
C PRO A 296 -4.81 -20.42 -20.29
N LEU A 297 -4.98 -19.14 -19.93
CA LEU A 297 -6.27 -18.46 -19.98
C LEU A 297 -6.81 -18.37 -21.42
N TRP A 298 -6.02 -17.89 -22.39
CA TRP A 298 -6.45 -17.81 -23.80
C TRP A 298 -6.49 -19.16 -24.53
N HIS A 299 -5.68 -20.13 -24.10
CA HIS A 299 -5.68 -21.48 -24.66
C HIS A 299 -6.70 -22.42 -23.99
N MET A 300 -7.36 -21.96 -22.92
CA MET A 300 -8.28 -22.75 -22.11
C MET A 300 -7.67 -24.10 -21.66
N GLY A 301 -6.39 -24.09 -21.25
CA GLY A 301 -5.64 -25.28 -20.88
C GLY A 301 -4.12 -25.07 -20.85
N ILE A 302 -3.36 -26.12 -20.52
CA ILE A 302 -1.89 -26.05 -20.45
C ILE A 302 -1.30 -25.74 -21.83
N SER A 303 -0.62 -24.60 -21.95
CA SER A 303 -0.09 -24.06 -23.19
C SER A 303 1.37 -24.44 -23.48
N GLY A 304 2.10 -24.93 -22.49
CA GLY A 304 3.55 -25.19 -22.51
C GLY A 304 4.38 -24.01 -21.99
N TYR A 305 3.84 -22.79 -22.01
CA TYR A 305 4.52 -21.60 -21.48
C TYR A 305 4.68 -21.64 -19.96
N GLU A 306 3.92 -22.49 -19.25
CA GLU A 306 3.97 -22.66 -17.80
C GLU A 306 5.37 -23.12 -17.33
N ILE A 307 6.19 -23.70 -18.22
CA ILE A 307 7.60 -24.03 -17.95
C ILE A 307 8.42 -22.80 -17.50
N ALA A 308 7.99 -21.58 -17.85
CA ALA A 308 8.59 -20.33 -17.41
C ALA A 308 8.66 -20.19 -15.87
N ILE A 309 7.76 -20.84 -15.13
CA ILE A 309 7.78 -20.88 -13.65
C ILE A 309 9.10 -21.47 -13.12
N LEU A 310 9.75 -22.36 -13.88
CA LEU A 310 11.05 -22.92 -13.53
C LEU A 310 12.21 -21.91 -13.63
N ALA A 311 12.00 -20.68 -14.11
CA ALA A 311 13.04 -19.66 -14.07
C ALA A 311 13.57 -19.38 -12.65
N THR A 312 12.72 -19.54 -11.63
CA THR A 312 13.09 -19.29 -10.23
C THR A 312 14.15 -20.28 -9.71
N ILE A 313 14.27 -21.47 -10.29
CA ILE A 313 15.24 -22.50 -9.88
C ILE A 313 16.64 -22.29 -10.48
N SER A 314 16.87 -21.17 -11.18
CA SER A 314 18.18 -20.78 -11.73
C SER A 314 19.37 -20.87 -10.76
N PRO A 315 19.21 -20.70 -9.42
CA PRO A 315 20.33 -20.87 -8.50
C PRO A 315 21.01 -22.23 -8.58
N TYR A 316 20.34 -23.31 -9.02
CA TYR A 316 20.99 -24.62 -9.21
C TYR A 316 22.27 -24.54 -10.05
N LEU A 317 22.38 -23.58 -10.98
CA LEU A 317 23.58 -23.35 -11.78
C LEU A 317 24.82 -22.98 -10.96
N LEU A 318 24.65 -22.41 -9.75
CA LEU A 318 25.75 -22.12 -8.82
C LEU A 318 26.37 -23.40 -8.20
N THR A 319 25.80 -24.58 -8.49
CA THR A 319 26.43 -25.87 -8.18
C THR A 319 27.66 -26.10 -9.07
N ASN A 320 27.61 -25.62 -10.32
CA ASN A 320 28.76 -25.63 -11.22
C ASN A 320 29.79 -24.58 -10.76
N ARG A 321 31.03 -25.01 -10.51
CA ARG A 321 32.10 -24.14 -10.01
C ARG A 321 32.40 -22.97 -10.97
N SER A 322 32.45 -23.21 -12.28
CA SER A 322 32.78 -22.20 -13.27
C SER A 322 31.71 -21.11 -13.34
N ILE A 323 30.43 -21.51 -13.37
CA ILE A 323 29.30 -20.56 -13.36
C ILE A 323 29.27 -19.79 -12.04
N ARG A 324 29.45 -20.47 -10.89
CA ARG A 324 29.49 -19.81 -9.59
C ARG A 324 30.58 -18.76 -9.51
N THR A 325 31.80 -19.08 -9.93
CA THR A 325 32.92 -18.11 -9.95
C THR A 325 32.63 -16.94 -10.86
N PHE A 326 32.03 -17.18 -12.04
CA PHE A 326 31.63 -16.11 -12.95
C PHE A 326 30.58 -15.18 -12.34
N VAL A 327 29.50 -15.72 -11.78
CA VAL A 327 28.42 -14.95 -11.14
C VAL A 327 28.96 -14.18 -9.94
N PHE A 328 29.76 -14.82 -9.09
CA PHE A 328 30.32 -14.20 -7.90
C PHE A 328 31.30 -13.09 -8.26
N THR A 329 32.05 -13.21 -9.35
CA THR A 329 32.95 -12.16 -9.85
C THR A 329 32.20 -11.07 -10.62
N ASN A 330 31.06 -11.36 -11.25
CA ASN A 330 30.36 -10.42 -12.13
C ASN A 330 28.92 -10.11 -11.67
N LEU A 331 28.67 -10.07 -10.36
CA LEU A 331 27.32 -9.93 -9.79
C LEU A 331 26.54 -8.72 -10.33
N HIS A 332 27.22 -7.59 -10.60
CA HIS A 332 26.59 -6.40 -11.19
C HIS A 332 26.06 -6.63 -12.61
N VAL A 333 26.74 -7.47 -13.42
CA VAL A 333 26.27 -7.87 -14.75
C VAL A 333 25.01 -8.72 -14.62
N VAL A 334 25.00 -9.66 -13.66
CA VAL A 334 23.84 -10.51 -13.40
C VAL A 334 22.64 -9.69 -12.90
N TYR A 335 22.87 -8.73 -12.00
CA TYR A 335 21.83 -7.76 -11.61
C TYR A 335 21.35 -6.91 -12.79
N SER A 336 22.25 -6.47 -13.68
CA SER A 336 21.86 -5.70 -14.86
C SER A 336 21.02 -6.53 -15.83
N ALA A 337 21.34 -7.82 -15.99
CA ALA A 337 20.54 -8.75 -16.79
C ALA A 337 19.14 -9.00 -16.20
N SER A 338 18.98 -8.91 -14.86
CA SER A 338 17.65 -9.00 -14.24
C SER A 338 16.71 -7.86 -14.63
N LEU A 339 17.23 -6.73 -15.12
CA LEU A 339 16.43 -5.58 -15.54
C LEU A 339 15.66 -5.80 -16.85
N LEU A 340 15.87 -6.92 -17.55
CA LEU A 340 15.15 -7.26 -18.78
C LEU A 340 13.62 -7.27 -18.59
N THR A 341 13.13 -7.71 -17.43
CA THR A 341 11.70 -7.63 -17.07
C THR A 341 11.20 -6.19 -17.08
N LEU A 342 12.00 -5.24 -16.60
CA LEU A 342 11.62 -3.82 -16.54
C LEU A 342 11.68 -3.12 -17.90
N ILE A 343 12.23 -3.77 -18.92
CA ILE A 343 12.24 -3.31 -20.32
C ILE A 343 11.08 -3.96 -21.10
N ALA A 344 10.51 -5.05 -20.59
CA ALA A 344 9.49 -5.82 -21.29
C ALA A 344 8.25 -4.98 -21.67
N PHE A 345 7.91 -3.94 -20.89
CA PHE A 345 6.80 -3.03 -21.19
C PHE A 345 6.94 -2.24 -22.51
N PHE A 346 8.12 -2.21 -23.14
CA PHE A 346 8.27 -1.61 -24.47
C PHE A 346 7.69 -2.49 -25.59
N PHE A 347 7.42 -3.76 -25.32
CA PHE A 347 6.96 -4.72 -26.31
C PHE A 347 5.48 -5.02 -26.13
N VAL A 348 4.73 -4.97 -27.23
CA VAL A 348 3.28 -5.26 -27.23
C VAL A 348 3.03 -6.77 -27.23
N MET A 349 3.82 -7.56 -27.97
CA MET A 349 3.60 -9.00 -28.09
C MET A 349 3.75 -9.72 -26.73
N PRO A 350 2.72 -10.46 -26.26
CA PRO A 350 2.74 -11.16 -24.98
C PRO A 350 3.91 -12.14 -24.83
N GLU A 351 4.28 -12.86 -25.89
CA GLU A 351 5.35 -13.86 -25.90
C GLU A 351 6.71 -13.23 -25.58
N ILE A 352 7.00 -12.05 -26.16
CA ILE A 352 8.24 -11.32 -25.87
C ILE A 352 8.25 -10.85 -24.42
N ARG A 353 7.12 -10.35 -23.91
CA ARG A 353 7.02 -9.92 -22.51
C ARG A 353 7.22 -11.07 -21.54
N LEU A 354 6.66 -12.25 -21.83
CA LEU A 354 6.92 -13.46 -21.06
C LEU A 354 8.38 -13.86 -21.11
N PHE A 355 8.99 -13.92 -22.30
CA PHE A 355 10.39 -14.31 -22.44
C PHE A 355 11.34 -13.38 -21.68
N LEU A 356 11.15 -12.05 -21.80
CA LEU A 356 11.96 -11.06 -21.08
C LEU A 356 11.72 -11.11 -19.57
N THR A 357 10.47 -11.29 -19.13
CA THR A 357 10.12 -11.42 -17.71
C THR A 357 10.74 -12.67 -17.09
N THR A 358 10.66 -13.79 -17.80
CA THR A 358 11.23 -15.09 -17.42
C THR A 358 12.76 -14.99 -17.32
N THR A 359 13.40 -14.39 -18.33
CA THR A 359 14.85 -14.21 -18.36
C THR A 359 15.32 -13.26 -17.25
N GLY A 360 14.60 -12.16 -17.02
CA GLY A 360 14.91 -11.23 -15.95
C GLY A 360 14.78 -11.88 -14.57
N LEU A 361 13.72 -12.65 -14.32
CA LEU A 361 13.55 -13.40 -13.07
C LEU A 361 14.63 -14.46 -12.87
N PHE A 362 14.99 -15.18 -13.93
CA PHE A 362 16.09 -16.15 -13.91
C PHE A 362 17.38 -15.50 -13.39
N PHE A 363 17.76 -14.34 -13.91
CA PHE A 363 18.94 -13.62 -13.43
C PHE A 363 18.74 -12.99 -12.04
N ALA A 364 17.52 -12.55 -11.70
CA ALA A 364 17.21 -11.99 -10.39
C ALA A 364 17.40 -13.03 -9.27
N CYS A 365 16.85 -14.24 -9.43
CA CYS A 365 17.03 -15.33 -8.47
C CYS A 365 18.50 -15.74 -8.33
N LEU A 366 19.23 -15.81 -9.45
CA LEU A 366 20.66 -16.12 -9.47
C LEU A 366 21.49 -15.05 -8.74
N ALA A 367 21.20 -13.77 -8.98
CA ALA A 367 21.87 -12.64 -8.35
C ALA A 367 21.61 -12.62 -6.85
N TRP A 368 20.37 -12.77 -6.40
CA TRP A 368 20.02 -12.74 -4.97
C TRP A 368 20.59 -13.94 -4.20
N ALA A 369 20.55 -15.15 -4.76
CA ALA A 369 21.20 -16.32 -4.16
C ALA A 369 22.71 -16.11 -3.99
N ALA A 370 23.38 -15.55 -5.01
CA ALA A 370 24.79 -15.21 -4.93
C ALA A 370 25.08 -14.09 -3.91
N ASN A 371 24.24 -13.05 -3.90
CA ASN A 371 24.37 -11.89 -3.01
C ASN A 371 24.23 -12.29 -1.53
N PHE A 372 23.29 -13.18 -1.19
CA PHE A 372 23.17 -13.72 0.16
C PHE A 372 24.40 -14.56 0.57
N SER A 373 24.95 -15.35 -0.34
CA SER A 373 26.09 -16.21 0.00
C SER A 373 27.43 -15.50 0.09
N LEU A 374 27.67 -14.45 -0.70
CA LEU A 374 28.93 -13.69 -0.68
C LEU A 374 29.21 -13.02 0.67
N ASP A 375 28.16 -12.52 1.33
CA ASP A 375 28.27 -11.83 2.62
C ASP A 375 27.91 -12.73 3.82
N SER A 376 27.71 -14.03 3.61
CA SER A 376 27.20 -15.02 4.58
C SER A 376 27.94 -15.07 5.92
N THR A 377 29.25 -14.84 5.92
CA THR A 377 30.12 -14.87 7.11
C THR A 377 30.39 -13.47 7.69
N THR A 378 29.89 -12.42 7.04
CA THR A 378 30.14 -11.03 7.41
C THR A 378 28.92 -10.41 8.08
N SER A 379 29.12 -9.29 8.79
CA SER A 379 27.99 -8.49 9.32
C SER A 379 27.13 -7.84 8.22
N ARG A 380 27.53 -7.93 6.94
CA ARG A 380 26.78 -7.37 5.80
C ARG A 380 25.58 -8.23 5.39
N ILE A 381 25.49 -9.49 5.82
CA ILE A 381 24.29 -10.30 5.56
C ILE A 381 23.02 -9.67 6.18
N ASP A 382 23.16 -8.99 7.33
CA ASP A 382 22.08 -8.23 7.96
C ASP A 382 21.52 -7.19 6.96
N ILE A 383 22.39 -6.46 6.26
CA ILE A 383 22.03 -5.45 5.25
C ILE A 383 21.24 -6.10 4.11
N LYS A 384 21.70 -7.25 3.59
CA LYS A 384 21.04 -7.93 2.46
C LYS A 384 19.69 -8.51 2.84
N THR A 385 19.58 -9.12 4.02
CA THR A 385 18.29 -9.61 4.52
C THR A 385 17.31 -8.47 4.78
N SER A 386 17.78 -7.35 5.34
CA SER A 386 16.93 -6.18 5.57
C SER A 386 16.47 -5.53 4.27
N ALA A 387 17.35 -5.41 3.28
CA ALA A 387 17.01 -4.91 1.95
C ALA A 387 15.96 -5.78 1.25
N PHE A 388 16.07 -7.10 1.36
CA PHE A 388 15.09 -8.04 0.80
C PHE A 388 13.70 -7.89 1.45
N SER A 389 13.65 -7.81 2.78
CA SER A 389 12.39 -7.64 3.53
C SER A 389 11.76 -6.27 3.34
N LEU A 390 12.53 -5.18 3.41
CA LEU A 390 12.03 -3.84 3.13
C LEU A 390 11.65 -3.67 1.65
N GLY A 391 12.29 -4.41 0.74
CA GLY A 391 11.89 -4.47 -0.66
C GLY A 391 10.48 -5.01 -0.85
N LEU A 392 10.09 -6.04 -0.08
CA LEU A 392 8.71 -6.57 -0.08
C LEU A 392 7.73 -5.52 0.46
N ILE A 393 8.06 -4.88 1.59
CA ILE A 393 7.24 -3.81 2.17
C ILE A 393 7.08 -2.67 1.15
N MET A 394 8.17 -2.23 0.53
CA MET A 394 8.14 -1.20 -0.52
C MET A 394 7.30 -1.64 -1.73
N SER A 395 7.34 -2.91 -2.13
CA SER A 395 6.50 -3.45 -3.20
C SER A 395 5.02 -3.42 -2.83
N SER A 396 4.68 -3.81 -1.59
CA SER A 396 3.31 -3.76 -1.08
C SER A 396 2.80 -2.33 -0.95
N VAL A 397 3.64 -1.39 -0.48
CA VAL A 397 3.33 0.06 -0.43
C VAL A 397 3.13 0.64 -1.82
N ALA A 398 3.97 0.25 -2.79
CA ALA A 398 3.83 0.71 -4.18
C ALA A 398 2.52 0.21 -4.80
N LYS A 399 2.17 -1.07 -4.60
CA LYS A 399 0.86 -1.60 -5.01
C LYS A 399 -0.28 -0.90 -4.28
N PHE A 400 -0.16 -0.69 -2.97
CA PHE A 400 -1.15 0.06 -2.18
C PHE A 400 -1.30 1.52 -2.65
N SER A 401 -0.26 2.16 -3.20
CA SER A 401 -0.39 3.49 -3.82
C SER A 401 -1.08 3.47 -5.19
N ASN A 402 -0.94 2.37 -5.93
CA ASN A 402 -1.37 2.24 -7.31
C ASN A 402 -2.49 1.19 -7.46
N HIS A 403 -3.45 1.20 -6.53
CA HIS A 403 -4.66 0.37 -6.56
C HIS A 403 -4.37 -1.11 -6.81
N THR A 404 -3.45 -1.67 -6.03
CA THR A 404 -2.97 -3.07 -6.07
C THR A 404 -2.17 -3.47 -7.32
N ASN A 405 -1.94 -2.58 -8.29
CA ASN A 405 -1.07 -2.85 -9.42
C ASN A 405 0.36 -2.38 -9.14
N ASN A 406 1.36 -3.23 -9.39
CA ASN A 406 2.74 -2.79 -9.21
C ASN A 406 3.12 -1.88 -10.38
N PRO A 407 3.55 -0.62 -10.14
CA PRO A 407 3.72 0.35 -11.21
C PRO A 407 4.88 0.02 -12.16
N ILE A 408 5.76 -0.93 -11.84
CA ILE A 408 6.89 -1.31 -12.71
C ILE A 408 6.71 -2.70 -13.36
N TRP A 409 5.53 -3.30 -13.25
CA TRP A 409 5.21 -4.57 -13.91
C TRP A 409 5.22 -4.47 -15.44
N PRO A 410 5.56 -5.55 -16.15
CA PRO A 410 5.62 -5.60 -17.61
C PRO A 410 4.25 -5.43 -18.30
N LEU A 411 3.14 -5.64 -17.58
CA LEU A 411 1.76 -5.41 -18.03
C LEU A 411 1.27 -3.98 -17.79
N MET A 412 2.14 -3.10 -17.30
CA MET A 412 1.86 -1.68 -17.05
C MET A 412 2.56 -0.79 -18.08
N ASN A 413 1.96 0.36 -18.37
CA ASN A 413 2.46 1.39 -19.28
C ASN A 413 1.92 2.77 -18.85
N SER A 414 2.34 3.85 -19.53
CA SER A 414 1.94 5.21 -19.14
C SER A 414 0.43 5.50 -19.21
N VAL A 415 -0.34 4.68 -19.93
CA VAL A 415 -1.79 4.85 -20.09
C VAL A 415 -2.55 4.15 -18.97
N ASN A 416 -2.10 2.96 -18.55
CA ASN A 416 -2.78 2.18 -17.50
C ASN A 416 -2.20 2.38 -16.08
N GLY A 417 -1.28 3.34 -15.88
CA GLY A 417 -0.76 3.73 -14.56
C GLY A 417 0.64 3.21 -14.22
N GLY A 418 1.37 2.71 -15.22
CA GLY A 418 2.76 2.25 -15.11
C GLY A 418 3.77 3.39 -15.02
N TRP A 419 4.73 3.24 -14.11
CA TRP A 419 5.90 4.09 -13.91
C TRP A 419 7.19 3.36 -14.33
N ASN A 420 7.09 2.44 -15.29
CA ASN A 420 8.17 1.56 -15.72
C ASN A 420 9.46 2.31 -16.09
N LYS A 421 9.36 3.46 -16.77
CA LYS A 421 10.53 4.28 -17.14
C LYS A 421 11.30 4.78 -15.92
N ILE A 422 10.59 5.33 -14.93
CA ILE A 422 11.19 5.81 -13.67
C ILE A 422 11.77 4.62 -12.91
N GLY A 423 11.01 3.52 -12.85
CA GLY A 423 11.43 2.27 -12.24
C GLY A 423 12.74 1.73 -12.83
N LEU A 424 12.87 1.75 -14.15
CA LEU A 424 14.05 1.31 -14.86
C LEU A 424 15.25 2.24 -14.58
N VAL A 425 15.07 3.56 -14.60
CA VAL A 425 16.15 4.52 -14.30
C VAL A 425 16.69 4.34 -12.89
N LEU A 426 15.80 4.20 -11.89
CA LEU A 426 16.19 3.93 -10.52
C LEU A 426 16.88 2.56 -10.37
N ALA A 427 16.43 1.55 -11.12
CA ALA A 427 17.05 0.23 -11.11
C ALA A 427 18.47 0.27 -11.69
N VAL A 428 18.66 0.94 -12.84
CA VAL A 428 19.98 1.16 -13.46
C VAL A 428 20.89 1.93 -12.51
N PHE A 429 20.38 2.99 -11.85
CA PHE A 429 21.16 3.71 -10.86
C PHE A 429 21.60 2.81 -9.69
N ALA A 430 20.69 1.97 -9.17
CA ALA A 430 20.99 1.05 -8.10
C ALA A 430 22.02 -0.04 -8.50
N THR A 431 21.93 -0.60 -9.71
CA THR A 431 22.89 -1.60 -10.21
C THR A 431 24.27 -0.99 -10.49
N VAL A 432 24.32 0.20 -11.08
CA VAL A 432 25.56 0.97 -11.27
C VAL A 432 26.21 1.32 -9.94
N ARG A 433 25.41 1.71 -8.93
CA ARG A 433 25.92 1.98 -7.59
C ARG A 433 26.54 0.74 -6.96
N ILE A 434 25.98 -0.46 -7.16
CA ILE A 434 26.61 -1.73 -6.73
C ILE A 434 27.96 -1.95 -7.41
N HIS A 435 28.08 -1.66 -8.71
CA HIS A 435 29.34 -1.82 -9.44
C HIS A 435 30.48 -1.01 -8.81
N PHE A 436 30.22 0.25 -8.46
CA PHE A 436 31.22 1.13 -7.86
C PHE A 436 31.55 0.85 -6.38
N ARG A 437 30.72 0.12 -5.65
CA ARG A 437 30.94 -0.18 -4.21
C ARG A 437 31.96 -1.29 -3.95
N ARG A 438 32.44 -2.00 -4.96
CA ARG A 438 33.30 -3.17 -4.74
C ARG A 438 34.70 -2.79 -4.28
N SER A 439 34.96 -2.98 -2.99
CA SER A 439 36.30 -3.27 -2.47
C SER A 439 36.60 -4.76 -2.71
N THR A 440 37.62 -5.05 -3.54
CA THR A 440 38.37 -6.33 -3.67
C THR A 440 37.57 -7.62 -3.48
N ALA A 441 37.31 -8.35 -4.56
CA ALA A 441 36.67 -9.67 -4.52
C ALA A 441 37.41 -10.60 -3.52
N PRO A 442 36.72 -11.20 -2.55
CA PRO A 442 37.33 -12.24 -1.72
C PRO A 442 37.75 -13.40 -2.63
N ALA A 443 38.86 -14.06 -2.30
CA ALA A 443 39.32 -15.25 -3.01
C ALA A 443 38.16 -16.24 -3.09
N VAL A 444 37.76 -16.60 -4.31
CA VAL A 444 36.68 -17.57 -4.60
C VAL A 444 37.22 -18.97 -4.28
N ASP A 445 37.47 -19.22 -3.00
CA ASP A 445 37.95 -20.50 -2.53
C ASP A 445 36.98 -21.14 -1.54
N THR A 446 36.96 -22.46 -1.61
CA THR A 446 35.98 -23.42 -1.11
C THR A 446 35.79 -23.45 0.42
N THR A 447 36.33 -22.49 1.16
CA THR A 447 36.26 -22.37 2.62
C THR A 447 35.11 -21.50 3.12
N MET A 448 34.31 -20.88 2.22
CA MET A 448 33.18 -20.01 2.58
C MET A 448 32.00 -20.72 3.28
N TYR A 449 31.83 -22.02 3.08
CA TYR A 449 30.66 -22.75 3.60
C TYR A 449 31.04 -23.58 4.82
N SER A 450 30.69 -23.10 6.01
CA SER A 450 31.03 -23.73 7.29
C SER A 450 30.04 -24.82 7.72
N GLY A 451 29.17 -25.31 6.83
CA GLY A 451 28.05 -26.22 7.11
C GLY A 451 28.48 -27.62 7.58
N LYS A 452 29.28 -27.70 8.65
CA LYS A 452 29.63 -28.93 9.36
C LYS A 452 28.50 -29.38 10.31
N ASP A 453 27.68 -28.43 10.78
CA ASP A 453 26.57 -28.69 11.69
C ASP A 453 25.23 -28.28 11.06
N GLY A 454 24.27 -29.21 11.02
CA GLY A 454 22.90 -29.01 10.50
C GLY A 454 22.65 -29.52 9.08
N SER A 455 21.38 -29.58 8.68
CA SER A 455 20.95 -30.12 7.37
C SER A 455 20.57 -29.02 6.39
N GLN A 456 21.31 -28.97 5.27
CA GLN A 456 21.04 -28.09 4.13
C GLN A 456 19.61 -28.25 3.59
N TYR A 457 19.13 -29.49 3.47
CA TYR A 457 17.81 -29.77 2.90
C TYR A 457 16.69 -29.21 3.77
N LEU A 458 16.79 -29.33 5.10
CA LEU A 458 15.80 -28.78 6.02
C LEU A 458 15.74 -27.25 5.94
N ALA A 459 16.90 -26.58 5.84
CA ALA A 459 16.97 -25.14 5.63
C ALA A 459 16.32 -24.71 4.31
N SER A 460 16.63 -25.43 3.23
CA SER A 460 16.10 -25.16 1.87
C SER A 460 14.59 -25.31 1.81
N ILE A 461 14.06 -26.41 2.36
CA ILE A 461 12.63 -26.71 2.41
C ILE A 461 11.88 -25.62 3.19
N GLY A 462 12.41 -25.22 4.33
CA GLY A 462 11.82 -24.15 5.12
C GLY A 462 11.84 -22.80 4.40
N PHE A 463 12.92 -22.46 3.69
CA PHE A 463 12.98 -21.24 2.88
C PHE A 463 11.92 -21.24 1.77
N GLY A 464 11.69 -22.37 1.10
CA GLY A 464 10.64 -22.49 0.09
C GLY A 464 9.24 -22.23 0.65
N GLY A 465 8.92 -22.81 1.81
CA GLY A 465 7.65 -22.56 2.51
C GLY A 465 7.48 -21.09 2.94
N LEU A 466 8.54 -20.49 3.48
CA LEU A 466 8.53 -19.08 3.85
C LEU A 466 8.35 -18.16 2.63
N LEU A 467 9.11 -18.37 1.55
CA LEU A 467 9.03 -17.55 0.35
C LEU A 467 7.63 -17.62 -0.27
N PHE A 468 7.01 -18.81 -0.25
CA PHE A 468 5.62 -18.98 -0.68
C PHE A 468 4.68 -18.13 0.18
N GLY A 469 4.77 -18.19 1.51
CA GLY A 469 3.93 -17.39 2.40
C GLY A 469 4.11 -15.88 2.25
N LEU A 470 5.35 -15.42 2.03
CA LEU A 470 5.61 -14.01 1.74
C LEU A 470 4.97 -13.56 0.42
N HIS A 471 5.00 -14.40 -0.62
CA HIS A 471 4.41 -14.06 -1.92
C HIS A 471 2.88 -14.19 -1.92
N SER A 472 2.33 -15.32 -1.45
CA SER A 472 0.90 -15.60 -1.52
C SER A 472 0.06 -14.70 -0.65
N LEU A 473 0.61 -14.20 0.47
CA LEU A 473 -0.16 -13.45 1.48
C LEU A 473 0.25 -11.98 1.62
N LEU A 474 1.53 -11.64 1.39
CA LEU A 474 2.09 -10.31 1.73
C LEU A 474 2.55 -9.49 0.51
N SER A 475 2.38 -10.02 -0.70
CA SER A 475 2.69 -9.29 -1.93
C SER A 475 1.67 -8.20 -2.25
N ASP A 476 0.52 -8.19 -1.57
CA ASP A 476 -0.44 -7.09 -1.55
C ASP A 476 -1.06 -6.95 -0.15
N SER A 477 -1.39 -5.72 0.22
CA SER A 477 -1.98 -5.42 1.54
C SER A 477 -3.43 -5.90 1.70
N SER A 478 -4.15 -6.10 0.59
CA SER A 478 -5.58 -6.43 0.54
C SER A 478 -5.87 -7.94 0.41
N THR A 479 -4.90 -8.76 0.03
CA THR A 479 -5.10 -10.21 -0.17
C THR A 479 -5.74 -10.90 1.03
N MET A 480 -5.22 -10.71 2.25
CA MET A 480 -5.81 -11.37 3.41
C MET A 480 -7.10 -10.70 3.89
N ILE A 481 -7.40 -9.47 3.45
CA ILE A 481 -8.68 -8.79 3.71
C ILE A 481 -9.77 -9.44 2.86
N THR A 482 -9.51 -9.73 1.58
CA THR A 482 -10.48 -10.38 0.69
C THR A 482 -10.75 -11.83 1.08
N TRP A 483 -9.80 -12.52 1.71
CA TRP A 483 -10.02 -13.89 2.25
C TRP A 483 -11.06 -13.94 3.38
N VAL A 484 -11.25 -12.84 4.10
CA VAL A 484 -12.17 -12.76 5.24
C VAL A 484 -13.41 -11.92 4.93
N TRP A 485 -13.64 -11.62 3.65
CA TRP A 485 -14.78 -10.86 3.17
C TRP A 485 -16.07 -11.70 3.18
N ASP A 486 -17.16 -11.09 3.67
CA ASP A 486 -18.48 -11.72 3.83
C ASP A 486 -19.62 -10.93 3.17
N GLY A 487 -19.32 -9.85 2.44
CA GLY A 487 -20.34 -8.97 1.86
C GLY A 487 -20.92 -7.94 2.85
N TYR A 488 -22.18 -7.55 2.60
CA TYR A 488 -22.88 -6.46 3.29
C TYR A 488 -23.94 -6.97 4.29
N PRO A 489 -24.18 -6.26 5.42
CA PRO A 489 -23.48 -5.05 5.84
C PRO A 489 -22.03 -5.34 6.24
N VAL A 490 -21.11 -4.42 5.92
CA VAL A 490 -19.67 -4.59 6.13
C VAL A 490 -19.37 -4.75 7.63
N LYS A 491 -18.94 -5.96 8.02
CA LYS A 491 -18.56 -6.31 9.40
C LYS A 491 -17.06 -6.53 9.58
N GLY A 492 -16.28 -6.37 8.52
CA GLY A 492 -14.85 -6.69 8.48
C GLY A 492 -13.99 -5.52 8.02
N PRO A 493 -12.68 -5.76 7.83
CA PRO A 493 -11.79 -4.77 7.24
C PRO A 493 -12.12 -4.52 5.76
N LEU A 494 -11.99 -3.27 5.35
CA LEU A 494 -11.90 -2.82 3.96
C LEU A 494 -10.44 -2.71 3.48
N ALA A 495 -10.19 -2.89 2.18
CA ALA A 495 -8.87 -2.74 1.57
C ALA A 495 -8.22 -1.38 1.88
N VAL A 496 -9.00 -0.29 1.87
CA VAL A 496 -8.60 1.03 2.38
C VAL A 496 -9.59 1.46 3.47
N PRO A 497 -9.12 1.94 4.63
CA PRO A 497 -7.72 2.21 4.99
C PRO A 497 -6.95 1.00 5.56
N HIS A 498 -7.61 -0.13 5.81
CA HIS A 498 -7.02 -1.18 6.66
C HIS A 498 -5.86 -1.94 6.02
N GLY A 499 -5.65 -1.88 4.70
CA GLY A 499 -4.42 -2.38 4.06
C GLY A 499 -3.15 -1.80 4.70
N ALA A 500 -3.19 -0.57 5.22
CA ALA A 500 -2.08 0.00 5.99
C ALA A 500 -1.78 -0.77 7.28
N TYR A 501 -2.76 -1.43 7.91
CA TYR A 501 -2.53 -2.26 9.10
C TYR A 501 -1.73 -3.52 8.76
N THR A 502 -1.97 -4.11 7.57
CA THR A 502 -1.14 -5.21 7.05
C THR A 502 0.30 -4.75 6.88
N ILE A 503 0.51 -3.56 6.28
CA ILE A 503 1.86 -3.00 6.07
C ILE A 503 2.55 -2.72 7.41
N ILE A 504 1.86 -2.10 8.37
CA ILE A 504 2.37 -1.88 9.73
C ILE A 504 2.75 -3.20 10.41
N ALA A 505 1.93 -4.24 10.27
CA ALA A 505 2.24 -5.58 10.78
C ALA A 505 3.50 -6.16 10.11
N MET A 506 3.72 -5.93 8.80
CA MET A 506 4.96 -6.31 8.12
C MET A 506 6.16 -5.58 8.73
N GLY A 507 6.03 -4.28 9.02
CA GLY A 507 7.04 -3.46 9.68
C GLY A 507 7.37 -3.91 11.10
N VAL A 508 6.35 -4.22 11.91
CA VAL A 508 6.53 -4.78 13.26
C VAL A 508 7.26 -6.12 13.20
N GLY A 509 6.87 -7.02 12.30
CA GLY A 509 7.56 -8.27 12.08
C GLY A 509 9.03 -8.06 11.68
N PHE A 510 9.29 -7.16 10.73
CA PHE A 510 10.65 -6.77 10.35
C PHE A 510 11.48 -6.26 11.54
N LEU A 511 10.93 -5.39 12.39
CA LEU A 511 11.61 -4.87 13.57
C LEU A 511 11.91 -5.97 14.59
N ILE A 512 11.00 -6.93 14.81
CA ILE A 512 11.25 -8.10 15.66
C ILE A 512 12.40 -8.94 15.07
N GLY A 513 12.39 -9.20 13.76
CA GLY A 513 13.45 -9.95 13.08
C GLY A 513 14.82 -9.25 13.10
N LEU A 514 14.83 -7.92 13.16
CA LEU A 514 16.04 -7.09 13.23
C LEU A 514 16.59 -6.94 14.66
N LEU A 515 15.72 -6.69 15.64
CA LEU A 515 16.07 -6.30 17.01
C LEU A 515 16.06 -7.48 18.00
N ARG A 516 15.17 -8.47 17.80
CA ARG A 516 14.96 -9.61 18.71
C ARG A 516 14.92 -10.94 17.96
N GLN A 517 16.05 -11.29 17.34
CA GLN A 517 16.16 -12.53 16.55
C GLN A 517 15.82 -13.80 17.35
N GLU A 518 16.14 -13.84 18.65
CA GLU A 518 15.84 -14.96 19.54
C GLU A 518 14.33 -15.21 19.68
N LEU A 519 13.54 -14.13 19.77
CA LEU A 519 12.08 -14.20 19.81
C LEU A 519 11.53 -14.71 18.47
N ALA A 520 12.05 -14.18 17.36
CA ALA A 520 11.64 -14.58 16.01
C ALA A 520 11.82 -16.08 15.78
N THR A 521 12.90 -16.67 16.32
CA THR A 521 13.22 -18.10 16.17
C THR A 521 12.69 -18.98 17.32
N SER A 522 11.84 -18.44 18.21
CA SER A 522 11.31 -19.21 19.32
C SER A 522 10.16 -20.14 18.88
N PRO A 523 10.08 -21.38 19.39
CA PRO A 523 8.95 -22.27 19.10
C PRO A 523 7.60 -21.68 19.51
N MET A 524 7.56 -20.92 20.61
CA MET A 524 6.35 -20.27 21.08
C MET A 524 5.82 -19.25 20.07
N PHE A 525 6.71 -18.46 19.46
CA PHE A 525 6.32 -17.48 18.45
C PHE A 525 5.87 -18.14 17.14
N TYR A 526 6.44 -19.30 16.78
CA TYR A 526 5.91 -20.14 15.70
C TYR A 526 4.50 -20.66 16.01
N ILE A 527 4.23 -21.14 17.23
CA ILE A 527 2.87 -21.56 17.64
C ILE A 527 1.89 -20.40 17.50
N VAL A 528 2.27 -19.18 17.90
CA VAL A 528 1.45 -17.98 17.70
C VAL A 528 1.19 -17.72 16.20
N GLY A 529 2.20 -17.87 15.35
CA GLY A 529 2.04 -17.80 13.90
C GLY A 529 1.06 -18.86 13.34
N CYS A 530 1.12 -20.10 13.83
CA CYS A 530 0.18 -21.16 13.47
C CYS A 530 -1.25 -20.86 13.92
N ILE A 531 -1.43 -20.31 15.12
CA ILE A 531 -2.75 -19.84 15.59
C ILE A 531 -3.26 -18.73 14.67
N GLY A 532 -2.41 -17.78 14.28
CA GLY A 532 -2.77 -16.75 13.31
C GLY A 532 -3.21 -17.33 11.96
N ALA A 533 -2.48 -18.31 11.43
CA ALA A 533 -2.82 -19.02 10.20
C ALA A 533 -4.14 -19.80 10.30
N ALA A 534 -4.41 -20.43 11.44
CA ALA A 534 -5.68 -21.11 11.71
C ALA A 534 -6.84 -20.10 11.79
N PHE A 535 -6.63 -18.96 12.47
CA PHE A 535 -7.65 -17.92 12.59
C PHE A 535 -8.04 -17.34 11.23
N LEU A 536 -7.06 -17.02 10.38
CA LEU A 536 -7.29 -16.54 9.01
C LEU A 536 -8.12 -17.54 8.17
N GLN A 537 -7.95 -18.84 8.39
CA GLN A 537 -8.68 -19.86 7.63
C GLN A 537 -10.08 -20.16 8.18
N SER A 538 -10.26 -20.08 9.51
CA SER A 538 -11.47 -20.55 10.18
C SER A 538 -12.46 -19.44 10.52
N PHE A 539 -12.04 -18.18 10.53
CA PHE A 539 -12.89 -17.05 10.88
C PHE A 539 -12.94 -16.01 9.77
N HIS A 540 -14.04 -15.26 9.76
CA HIS A 540 -14.31 -14.19 8.82
C HIS A 540 -14.26 -12.81 9.50
N GLY A 541 -14.35 -11.75 8.71
CA GLY A 541 -14.29 -10.35 9.16
C GLY A 541 -13.05 -10.05 10.01
N TRP A 542 -13.25 -9.29 11.09
CA TRP A 542 -12.15 -8.85 11.96
C TRP A 542 -11.40 -9.99 12.65
N TRP A 543 -12.07 -11.08 13.04
CA TRP A 543 -11.41 -12.20 13.74
C TRP A 543 -10.43 -12.94 12.82
N GLY A 544 -10.84 -13.20 11.58
CA GLY A 544 -9.93 -13.74 10.56
C GLY A 544 -8.77 -12.79 10.28
N TYR A 545 -9.04 -11.49 10.20
CA TYR A 545 -8.01 -10.48 9.94
C TYR A 545 -7.01 -10.30 11.08
N TYR A 546 -7.42 -10.39 12.35
CA TYR A 546 -6.47 -10.41 13.47
C TYR A 546 -5.50 -11.61 13.36
N GLY A 547 -6.00 -12.78 12.93
CA GLY A 547 -5.17 -13.93 12.59
C GLY A 547 -4.17 -13.63 11.47
N ALA A 548 -4.63 -12.93 10.42
CA ALA A 548 -3.80 -12.47 9.30
C ALA A 548 -2.65 -11.56 9.76
N LEU A 549 -2.93 -10.58 10.62
CA LEU A 549 -1.92 -9.66 11.15
C LEU A 549 -0.87 -10.39 12.00
N VAL A 550 -1.30 -11.34 12.85
CA VAL A 550 -0.40 -12.17 13.65
C VAL A 550 0.51 -13.01 12.76
N LEU A 551 -0.04 -13.66 11.73
CA LEU A 551 0.73 -14.44 10.77
C LEU A 551 1.73 -13.56 10.00
N THR A 552 1.33 -12.36 9.59
CA THR A 552 2.17 -11.37 8.90
C THR A 552 3.40 -11.01 9.74
N VAL A 553 3.18 -10.68 11.02
CA VAL A 553 4.27 -10.35 11.95
C VAL A 553 5.25 -11.52 12.07
N TYR A 554 4.75 -12.75 12.16
CA TYR A 554 5.59 -13.95 12.26
C TYR A 554 6.44 -14.17 10.99
N LEU A 555 5.82 -14.17 9.80
CA LEU A 555 6.50 -14.40 8.52
C LEU A 555 7.61 -13.37 8.28
N MET A 556 7.34 -12.09 8.53
CA MET A 556 8.33 -11.03 8.37
C MET A 556 9.46 -11.11 9.41
N ALA A 557 9.15 -11.49 10.65
CA ALA A 557 10.15 -11.63 11.71
C ALA A 557 11.12 -12.79 11.49
N ILE A 558 10.64 -13.94 11.01
CA ILE A 558 11.48 -15.13 10.81
C ILE A 558 12.36 -15.03 9.56
N THR A 559 12.00 -14.17 8.60
CA THR A 559 12.64 -14.07 7.28
C THR A 559 14.16 -13.85 7.33
N PRO A 560 14.71 -12.88 8.09
CA PRO A 560 16.15 -12.68 8.14
C PRO A 560 16.90 -13.90 8.67
N SER A 561 16.31 -14.65 9.60
CA SER A 561 16.94 -15.83 10.21
C SER A 561 17.02 -17.00 9.23
N PHE A 562 15.99 -17.21 8.41
CA PHE A 562 15.97 -18.26 7.38
C PHE A 562 17.00 -18.00 6.28
N ILE A 563 17.07 -16.76 5.78
CA ILE A 563 18.04 -16.39 4.75
C ILE A 563 19.46 -16.54 5.28
N LYS A 564 19.74 -16.10 6.52
CA LYS A 564 21.05 -16.28 7.16
C LYS A 564 21.41 -17.75 7.34
N LEU A 565 20.45 -18.61 7.67
CA LEU A 565 20.70 -20.06 7.76
C LEU A 565 21.07 -20.62 6.38
N CYS A 566 20.27 -20.32 5.35
CA CYS A 566 20.51 -20.81 3.99
C CYS A 566 21.87 -20.34 3.43
N ALA A 567 22.25 -19.10 3.72
CA ALA A 567 23.50 -18.51 3.26
C ALA A 567 24.77 -19.23 3.77
N LYS A 568 24.67 -20.02 4.86
CA LYS A 568 25.79 -20.83 5.41
C LYS A 568 26.09 -22.09 4.58
N TYR A 569 25.15 -22.53 3.76
CA TYR A 569 25.26 -23.73 2.94
C TYR A 569 25.59 -23.39 1.48
N PRO A 570 25.99 -24.38 0.64
CA PRO A 570 26.23 -24.16 -0.78
C PRO A 570 25.01 -23.53 -1.48
N PRO A 571 25.14 -22.34 -2.10
CA PRO A 571 24.01 -21.55 -2.59
C PRO A 571 23.18 -22.27 -3.63
N GLY A 572 23.84 -22.98 -4.54
CA GLY A 572 23.14 -23.53 -5.71
C GLY A 572 22.14 -24.60 -5.33
N ALA A 573 22.59 -25.61 -4.59
CA ALA A 573 21.71 -26.66 -4.10
C ALA A 573 20.72 -26.15 -3.03
N THR A 574 21.10 -25.17 -2.21
CA THR A 574 20.24 -24.66 -1.12
C THR A 574 19.10 -23.79 -1.66
N PHE A 575 19.43 -22.66 -2.30
CA PHE A 575 18.42 -21.76 -2.84
C PHE A 575 17.69 -22.39 -4.02
N GLY A 576 18.36 -23.18 -4.87
CA GLY A 576 17.71 -23.90 -5.97
C GLY A 576 16.62 -24.86 -5.47
N THR A 577 16.91 -25.65 -4.43
CA THR A 577 15.90 -26.54 -3.81
C THR A 577 14.80 -25.76 -3.11
N GLY A 578 15.15 -24.64 -2.44
CA GLY A 578 14.15 -23.77 -1.83
C GLY A 578 13.17 -23.17 -2.86
N PHE A 579 13.68 -22.66 -3.98
CA PHE A 579 12.84 -22.18 -5.09
C PHE A 579 12.03 -23.30 -5.74
N MET A 580 12.56 -24.53 -5.81
CA MET A 580 11.80 -25.67 -6.30
C MET A 580 10.61 -26.00 -5.37
N VAL A 581 10.83 -26.03 -4.05
CA VAL A 581 9.75 -26.21 -3.07
C VAL A 581 8.73 -25.08 -3.15
N TYR A 582 9.19 -23.84 -3.30
CA TYR A 582 8.33 -22.68 -3.56
C TYR A 582 7.48 -22.88 -4.82
N ASN A 583 8.05 -23.31 -5.95
CA ASN A 583 7.31 -23.57 -7.18
C ASN A 583 6.25 -24.66 -6.98
N LEU A 584 6.57 -25.74 -6.27
CA LEU A 584 5.59 -26.79 -5.95
C LEU A 584 4.40 -26.24 -5.14
N LEU A 585 4.64 -25.32 -4.20
CA LEU A 585 3.58 -24.67 -3.43
C LEU A 585 2.79 -23.64 -4.27
N VAL A 586 3.45 -22.86 -5.12
CA VAL A 586 2.78 -21.94 -6.06
C VAL A 586 1.85 -22.72 -6.95
N LEU A 587 2.34 -23.81 -7.52
CA LEU A 587 1.52 -24.64 -8.37
C LEU A 587 0.39 -25.30 -7.55
N ALA A 588 0.66 -25.83 -6.34
CA ALA A 588 -0.36 -26.33 -5.41
C ALA A 588 -1.46 -25.29 -5.14
N HIS A 589 -1.09 -24.02 -5.01
CA HIS A 589 -2.01 -22.90 -4.83
C HIS A 589 -2.85 -22.56 -6.08
N VAL A 590 -2.41 -22.96 -7.28
CA VAL A 590 -3.23 -22.88 -8.52
C VAL A 590 -4.21 -24.05 -8.59
N TRP A 591 -3.74 -25.26 -8.27
CA TRP A 591 -4.57 -26.48 -8.31
C TRP A 591 -5.79 -26.44 -7.40
N VAL A 592 -5.83 -25.61 -6.35
CA VAL A 592 -7.02 -25.52 -5.48
C VAL A 592 -8.23 -24.90 -6.16
N VAL A 593 -8.03 -24.10 -7.23
CA VAL A 593 -9.09 -23.42 -7.98
C VAL A 593 -9.16 -23.93 -9.42
N ALA A 594 -8.02 -24.08 -10.10
CA ALA A 594 -7.97 -24.50 -11.49
C ALA A 594 -8.10 -26.03 -11.66
N TYR A 595 -8.58 -26.76 -10.66
CA TYR A 595 -8.51 -28.23 -10.58
C TYR A 595 -9.18 -28.95 -11.76
N ALA A 596 -10.15 -28.33 -12.43
CA ALA A 596 -10.82 -28.85 -13.62
C ALA A 596 -9.92 -28.87 -14.86
N PHE A 597 -8.92 -27.98 -14.93
CA PHE A 597 -8.10 -27.72 -16.13
C PHE A 597 -6.76 -28.43 -16.16
N VAL A 598 -6.43 -29.17 -15.09
CA VAL A 598 -5.06 -29.61 -14.81
C VAL A 598 -5.03 -31.08 -14.40
N PRO A 599 -4.08 -31.88 -14.94
CA PRO A 599 -3.95 -33.28 -14.55
C PRO A 599 -3.73 -33.45 -13.04
N GLY A 600 -4.55 -34.28 -12.40
CA GLY A 600 -4.47 -34.55 -10.96
C GLY A 600 -5.06 -33.47 -10.05
N GLY A 601 -5.73 -32.44 -10.60
CA GLY A 601 -6.27 -31.33 -9.81
C GLY A 601 -7.28 -31.72 -8.74
N PHE A 602 -8.04 -32.79 -8.94
CA PHE A 602 -8.98 -33.34 -7.95
C PHE A 602 -8.34 -33.64 -6.57
N LEU A 603 -7.02 -33.84 -6.51
CA LEU A 603 -6.30 -34.08 -5.24
C LEU A 603 -6.28 -32.85 -4.32
N LEU A 604 -6.28 -31.65 -4.90
CA LEU A 604 -6.20 -30.37 -4.20
C LEU A 604 -7.44 -29.50 -4.35
N ARG A 605 -8.45 -29.95 -5.10
CA ARG A 605 -9.77 -29.30 -5.22
C ARG A 605 -10.26 -28.79 -3.86
N GLU A 606 -10.43 -27.46 -3.77
CA GLU A 606 -10.97 -26.76 -2.58
C GLU A 606 -10.14 -26.91 -1.29
N ARG A 607 -8.89 -27.39 -1.38
CA ARG A 607 -8.04 -27.71 -0.22
C ARG A 607 -6.95 -26.66 0.05
N THR A 608 -7.32 -25.37 0.04
CA THR A 608 -6.39 -24.29 0.44
C THR A 608 -5.83 -24.49 1.85
N TRP A 609 -6.61 -25.06 2.76
CA TRP A 609 -6.16 -25.39 4.12
C TRP A 609 -4.99 -26.38 4.15
N LEU A 610 -4.91 -27.32 3.19
CA LEU A 610 -3.76 -28.21 3.05
C LEU A 610 -2.51 -27.45 2.61
N VAL A 611 -2.65 -26.57 1.61
CA VAL A 611 -1.53 -25.75 1.11
C VAL A 611 -0.96 -24.87 2.22
N MET A 612 -1.83 -24.24 3.02
CA MET A 612 -1.42 -23.45 4.18
C MET A 612 -0.80 -24.29 5.29
N THR A 613 -1.32 -25.49 5.55
CA THR A 613 -0.75 -26.43 6.52
C THR A 613 0.64 -26.91 6.09
N PHE A 614 0.81 -27.24 4.81
CA PHE A 614 2.12 -27.57 4.24
C PHE A 614 3.08 -26.38 4.37
N MET A 615 2.66 -25.16 4.00
CA MET A 615 3.47 -23.96 4.17
C MET A 615 3.99 -23.83 5.62
N MET A 616 3.11 -23.90 6.62
CA MET A 616 3.51 -23.80 8.04
C MET A 616 4.38 -24.97 8.48
N ALA A 617 4.08 -26.21 8.05
CA ALA A 617 4.88 -27.38 8.37
C ALA A 617 6.31 -27.30 7.78
N LEU A 618 6.46 -26.80 6.56
CA LEU A 618 7.77 -26.59 5.93
C LEU A 618 8.56 -25.51 6.69
N ILE A 619 7.90 -24.41 7.11
CA ILE A 619 8.51 -23.41 8.00
C ILE A 619 8.93 -24.05 9.33
N ALA A 620 8.14 -24.94 9.92
CA ALA A 620 8.51 -25.67 11.13
C ALA A 620 9.80 -26.49 10.94
N ILE A 621 9.92 -27.18 9.80
CA ILE A 621 11.11 -27.96 9.44
C ILE A 621 12.35 -27.05 9.35
N GLY A 622 12.22 -25.88 8.72
CA GLY A 622 13.30 -24.88 8.67
C GLY A 622 13.66 -24.34 10.06
N LEU A 623 12.66 -24.10 10.92
CA LEU A 623 12.87 -23.63 12.29
C LEU A 623 13.64 -24.66 13.13
N LEU A 624 13.32 -25.95 13.00
CA LEU A 624 14.07 -27.03 13.65
C LEU A 624 15.54 -27.03 13.23
N ALA A 625 15.83 -26.74 11.95
CA ALA A 625 17.20 -26.61 11.47
C ALA A 625 17.92 -25.42 12.14
N ILE A 626 17.26 -24.26 12.26
CA ILE A 626 17.81 -23.09 12.98
C ILE A 626 18.14 -23.45 14.43
N MET A 627 17.19 -24.06 15.14
CA MET A 627 17.36 -24.44 16.54
C MET A 627 18.52 -25.40 16.74
N ARG A 628 18.65 -26.43 15.89
CA ARG A 628 19.77 -27.40 15.97
C ARG A 628 21.12 -26.73 15.74
N THR A 629 21.21 -25.77 14.82
CA THR A 629 22.47 -25.04 14.57
C THR A 629 22.87 -24.10 15.72
N ASN A 630 21.93 -23.64 16.55
CA ASN A 630 22.22 -22.76 17.69
C ASN A 630 22.64 -23.53 18.97
N VAL A 631 22.35 -24.83 19.07
CA VAL A 631 22.62 -25.66 20.27
C VAL A 631 24.02 -26.29 20.28
N GLY A 632 24.75 -26.30 19.15
CA GLY A 632 25.97 -27.10 18.97
C GLY A 632 27.35 -26.42 19.07
N GLY A 633 27.46 -25.12 19.40
CA GLY A 633 28.76 -24.42 19.36
C GLY A 633 29.23 -23.86 20.72
N PRO A 634 30.45 -24.14 21.20
CA PRO A 634 31.02 -23.40 22.33
C PRO A 634 31.14 -21.92 21.93
N GLY A 635 30.76 -21.03 22.85
CA GLY A 635 30.66 -19.59 22.62
C GLY A 635 31.95 -18.99 22.05
N SER A 636 32.03 -18.86 20.73
CA SER A 636 32.95 -17.92 20.11
C SER A 636 32.37 -16.53 20.34
N LYS A 637 32.96 -15.78 21.26
CA LYS A 637 32.70 -14.35 21.40
C LYS A 637 32.87 -13.74 20.00
N PRO A 638 31.87 -13.00 19.46
CA PRO A 638 32.03 -12.36 18.17
C PRO A 638 33.23 -11.42 18.26
N GLN A 639 34.25 -11.65 17.43
CA GLN A 639 35.47 -10.86 17.42
C GLN A 639 35.08 -9.43 17.01
N THR A 640 34.99 -8.55 18.01
CA THR A 640 34.50 -7.18 17.90
C THR A 640 35.57 -6.27 17.31
N THR A 641 35.72 -6.27 15.98
CA THR A 641 36.53 -5.24 15.30
C THR A 641 35.69 -4.30 14.42
N TYR A 642 34.40 -4.59 14.22
CA TYR A 642 33.49 -3.82 13.34
C TYR A 642 32.17 -3.37 14.01
N GLY A 643 32.16 -3.21 15.34
CA GLY A 643 30.95 -2.83 16.10
C GLY A 643 30.32 -1.48 15.71
N ASN A 644 31.10 -0.56 15.11
CA ASN A 644 30.61 0.77 14.73
C ASN A 644 29.88 0.80 13.38
N THR A 645 30.29 -0.01 12.39
CA THR A 645 29.61 -0.12 11.07
C THR A 645 28.29 -0.90 11.15
N ARG A 646 28.19 -1.88 12.08
CA ARG A 646 26.95 -2.63 12.36
C ARG A 646 25.85 -1.76 12.97
N ARG A 647 26.21 -0.71 13.73
CA ARG A 647 25.26 0.21 14.38
C ARG A 647 24.74 1.29 13.43
N ALA A 648 25.62 1.86 12.60
CA ALA A 648 25.24 2.92 11.68
C ALA A 648 24.36 2.43 10.50
N SER A 649 24.50 1.17 10.06
CA SER A 649 23.69 0.64 8.94
C SER A 649 22.25 0.30 9.34
N ARG A 650 22.03 -0.13 10.59
CA ARG A 650 20.69 -0.52 11.10
C ARG A 650 19.74 0.67 11.22
N SER A 651 20.24 1.84 11.62
CA SER A 651 19.40 3.04 11.75
C SER A 651 18.82 3.47 10.39
N TYR A 652 19.57 3.35 9.29
CA TYR A 652 19.04 3.69 7.95
C TYR A 652 17.90 2.77 7.50
N PHE A 653 17.94 1.48 7.85
CA PHE A 653 16.83 0.57 7.59
C PHE A 653 15.59 0.90 8.42
N ILE A 654 15.77 1.32 9.67
CA ILE A 654 14.67 1.80 10.52
C ILE A 654 14.09 3.11 9.96
N TYR A 655 14.93 4.04 9.46
CA TYR A 655 14.46 5.25 8.79
C TYR A 655 13.71 4.95 7.48
N SER A 656 14.20 3.99 6.70
CA SER A 656 13.53 3.53 5.47
C SER A 656 12.17 2.93 5.81
N LEU A 657 12.10 2.07 6.83
CA LEU A 657 10.83 1.53 7.32
C LEU A 657 9.88 2.64 7.76
N ALA A 658 10.33 3.55 8.64
CA ALA A 658 9.50 4.65 9.12
C ALA A 658 8.95 5.51 7.97
N SER A 659 9.76 5.73 6.93
CA SER A 659 9.33 6.46 5.73
C SER A 659 8.26 5.69 4.94
N LEU A 660 8.41 4.37 4.80
CA LEU A 660 7.44 3.50 4.12
C LEU A 660 6.11 3.41 4.90
N GLU A 661 6.17 3.31 6.23
CA GLU A 661 4.99 3.28 7.10
C GLU A 661 4.22 4.60 7.07
N LEU A 662 4.94 5.73 7.14
CA LEU A 662 4.33 7.05 6.98
C LEU A 662 3.68 7.19 5.61
N LEU A 663 4.34 6.74 4.55
CA LEU A 663 3.77 6.74 3.20
C LEU A 663 2.50 5.88 3.13
N ALA A 664 2.51 4.68 3.72
CA ALA A 664 1.32 3.82 3.77
C ALA A 664 0.15 4.47 4.52
N ILE A 665 0.40 5.12 5.66
CA ILE A 665 -0.60 5.86 6.42
C ILE A 665 -1.14 7.05 5.59
N SER A 666 -0.25 7.81 4.93
CA SER A 666 -0.65 8.91 4.04
C SER A 666 -1.51 8.42 2.87
N ILE A 667 -1.14 7.32 2.23
CA ILE A 667 -1.92 6.72 1.14
C ILE A 667 -3.30 6.28 1.65
N ALA A 668 -3.37 5.63 2.81
CA ALA A 668 -4.63 5.19 3.39
C ALA A 668 -5.56 6.36 3.73
N TYR A 669 -5.00 7.50 4.14
CA TYR A 669 -5.76 8.72 4.37
C TYR A 669 -6.23 9.35 3.05
N LEU A 670 -5.35 9.48 2.06
CA LEU A 670 -5.66 10.10 0.76
C LEU A 670 -6.66 9.29 -0.07
N ARG A 671 -6.64 7.96 0.05
CA ARG A 671 -7.55 7.04 -0.65
C ARG A 671 -8.79 6.68 0.16
N PHE A 672 -9.01 7.32 1.31
CA PHE A 672 -10.17 7.00 2.14
C PHE A 672 -11.47 7.19 1.32
N PRO A 673 -12.37 6.18 1.27
CA PRO A 673 -13.49 6.21 0.33
C PRO A 673 -14.34 7.48 0.42
N HIS A 674 -14.52 8.16 -0.70
CA HIS A 674 -15.43 9.29 -0.83
C HIS A 674 -16.89 8.80 -0.98
N LEU A 675 -17.85 9.51 -0.40
CA LEU A 675 -19.27 9.11 -0.36
C LEU A 675 -20.08 9.51 -1.62
N ASP A 676 -19.44 9.63 -2.79
CA ASP A 676 -20.11 10.13 -4.00
C ASP A 676 -20.77 9.03 -4.84
N TYR A 677 -21.77 8.38 -4.25
CA TYR A 677 -22.48 7.25 -4.84
C TYR A 677 -23.70 7.66 -5.67
N LYS A 678 -23.68 8.81 -6.35
CA LYS A 678 -24.89 9.32 -7.02
C LYS A 678 -25.20 8.56 -8.32
N PRO A 679 -26.43 8.06 -8.52
CA PRO A 679 -26.87 7.44 -9.78
C PRO A 679 -26.99 8.48 -10.90
N TYR A 680 -26.88 8.04 -12.14
CA TYR A 680 -26.86 8.92 -13.33
C TYR A 680 -28.23 9.53 -13.65
N HIS A 681 -29.31 8.76 -13.47
CA HIS A 681 -30.66 9.13 -13.91
C HIS A 681 -31.66 9.20 -12.73
N GLU A 682 -31.30 9.96 -11.69
CA GLU A 682 -32.10 10.09 -10.46
C GLU A 682 -33.51 10.68 -10.71
N LYS A 683 -33.63 11.66 -11.62
CA LYS A 683 -34.90 12.36 -11.90
C LYS A 683 -35.94 11.41 -12.49
N GLU A 684 -35.49 10.50 -13.34
CA GLU A 684 -36.30 9.51 -14.04
C GLU A 684 -36.55 8.26 -13.17
N LYS A 685 -35.95 8.19 -11.97
CA LYS A 685 -35.93 7.01 -11.10
C LYS A 685 -35.51 5.75 -11.86
N MET A 686 -34.48 5.90 -12.67
CA MET A 686 -33.99 4.86 -13.56
C MET A 686 -32.72 4.22 -13.01
N VAL A 687 -32.54 2.94 -13.30
CA VAL A 687 -31.30 2.20 -13.09
C VAL A 687 -30.80 1.68 -14.43
N THR A 688 -29.54 1.98 -14.74
CA THR A 688 -28.80 1.34 -15.82
C THR A 688 -27.99 0.20 -15.24
N ALA A 689 -28.34 -1.05 -15.58
CA ALA A 689 -27.68 -2.25 -15.07
C ALA A 689 -26.92 -2.99 -16.18
N GLY A 690 -25.68 -3.41 -15.92
CA GLY A 690 -24.86 -4.13 -16.88
C GLY A 690 -24.23 -5.40 -16.32
N ILE A 691 -23.86 -6.32 -17.20
CA ILE A 691 -23.08 -7.52 -16.90
C ILE A 691 -21.87 -7.56 -17.81
N TRP A 692 -20.71 -7.93 -17.28
CA TRP A 692 -19.51 -8.08 -18.07
C TRP A 692 -18.56 -9.17 -17.53
N THR A 693 -18.17 -10.13 -18.37
CA THR A 693 -17.06 -11.07 -18.08
C THR A 693 -15.74 -10.46 -18.53
N VAL A 694 -14.86 -10.15 -17.57
CA VAL A 694 -13.76 -9.20 -17.83
C VAL A 694 -12.39 -9.85 -17.98
N HIS A 695 -12.35 -11.17 -18.13
CA HIS A 695 -11.15 -11.95 -18.39
C HIS A 695 -9.99 -11.56 -17.46
N PHE A 696 -10.32 -11.49 -16.18
CA PHE A 696 -9.42 -11.11 -15.10
C PHE A 696 -8.77 -9.73 -15.25
N ALA A 697 -9.34 -8.79 -16.02
CA ALA A 697 -8.76 -7.49 -16.36
C ALA A 697 -7.41 -7.56 -17.07
N LEU A 698 -7.28 -8.47 -18.03
CA LEU A 698 -6.21 -8.50 -19.03
C LEU A 698 -6.82 -8.32 -20.43
N ASP A 699 -6.26 -7.39 -21.20
CA ASP A 699 -6.68 -7.21 -22.59
C ASP A 699 -6.00 -8.20 -23.55
N ASN A 700 -6.41 -8.20 -24.82
CA ASN A 700 -5.85 -9.09 -25.87
C ASN A 700 -4.33 -8.92 -26.08
N ASP A 701 -3.75 -7.83 -25.59
CA ASP A 701 -2.33 -7.57 -25.61
C ASP A 701 -1.78 -7.62 -24.18
N MET A 702 -2.33 -8.45 -23.27
CA MET A 702 -1.85 -8.69 -21.90
C MET A 702 -1.56 -7.40 -21.09
N TRP A 703 -2.23 -6.29 -21.40
CA TRP A 703 -2.17 -5.08 -20.58
C TRP A 703 -3.24 -5.13 -19.49
N SER A 704 -2.95 -4.49 -18.37
CA SER A 704 -3.98 -4.16 -17.38
C SER A 704 -5.08 -3.33 -18.03
N SER A 705 -6.32 -3.81 -17.98
CA SER A 705 -7.46 -3.21 -18.69
C SER A 705 -8.43 -2.42 -17.79
N GLU A 706 -8.22 -2.36 -16.48
CA GLU A 706 -9.16 -1.79 -15.50
C GLU A 706 -9.51 -0.32 -15.80
N ARG A 707 -8.55 0.48 -16.29
CA ARG A 707 -8.79 1.89 -16.63
C ARG A 707 -9.68 2.05 -17.87
N ARG A 708 -9.52 1.16 -18.85
CA ARG A 708 -10.37 1.15 -20.05
C ARG A 708 -11.77 0.65 -19.71
N MET A 709 -11.87 -0.34 -18.82
CA MET A 709 -13.15 -0.79 -18.28
C MET A 709 -13.87 0.34 -17.54
N ARG A 710 -13.15 1.07 -16.67
CA ARG A 710 -13.66 2.28 -15.98
C ARG A 710 -14.23 3.27 -16.98
N ASP A 711 -13.50 3.59 -18.04
CA ASP A 711 -13.96 4.56 -19.04
C ASP A 711 -15.28 4.12 -19.68
N LEU A 712 -15.40 2.85 -20.08
CA LEU A 712 -16.62 2.31 -20.67
C LEU A 712 -17.79 2.28 -19.69
N ILE A 713 -17.58 1.80 -18.45
CA ILE A 713 -18.62 1.75 -17.41
C ILE A 713 -19.16 3.17 -17.13
N LYS A 714 -18.25 4.15 -17.02
CA LYS A 714 -18.60 5.54 -16.78
C LYS A 714 -19.37 6.16 -17.93
N GLU A 715 -18.90 5.94 -19.15
CA GLU A 715 -19.47 6.52 -20.37
C GLU A 715 -20.77 5.85 -20.80
N MET A 716 -20.99 4.60 -20.42
CA MET A 716 -22.30 3.93 -20.55
C MET A 716 -23.28 4.26 -19.43
N GLU A 717 -22.88 5.10 -18.47
CA GLU A 717 -23.72 5.56 -17.38
C GLU A 717 -24.29 4.40 -16.54
N LEU A 718 -23.48 3.37 -16.28
CA LEU A 718 -23.91 2.21 -15.48
C LEU A 718 -24.05 2.59 -14.00
N ASP A 719 -25.24 2.36 -13.45
CA ASP A 719 -25.51 2.51 -12.02
C ASP A 719 -25.21 1.23 -11.25
N VAL A 720 -25.41 0.07 -11.87
CA VAL A 720 -25.14 -1.24 -11.28
C VAL A 720 -24.43 -2.09 -12.31
N VAL A 721 -23.33 -2.75 -11.93
CA VAL A 721 -22.63 -3.67 -12.84
C VAL A 721 -22.16 -4.93 -12.11
N GLY A 722 -22.48 -6.07 -12.69
CA GLY A 722 -21.90 -7.36 -12.33
C GLY A 722 -20.63 -7.61 -13.13
N LEU A 723 -19.53 -7.97 -12.47
CA LEU A 723 -18.26 -8.31 -13.11
C LEU A 723 -17.89 -9.76 -12.80
N LEU A 724 -17.69 -10.56 -13.84
CA LEU A 724 -17.33 -11.98 -13.72
C LEU A 724 -15.87 -12.21 -14.08
N GLU A 725 -15.30 -13.32 -13.61
CA GLU A 725 -13.86 -13.59 -13.67
C GLU A 725 -13.06 -12.46 -12.98
N SER A 726 -13.47 -12.18 -11.75
CA SER A 726 -13.03 -11.03 -10.97
C SER A 726 -12.12 -11.34 -9.77
N ASP A 727 -11.85 -12.63 -9.46
CA ASP A 727 -10.88 -13.01 -8.42
C ASP A 727 -9.45 -12.85 -8.93
N LEU A 728 -8.79 -11.78 -8.48
CA LEU A 728 -7.41 -11.45 -8.84
C LEU A 728 -6.42 -11.60 -7.68
N GLN A 729 -6.86 -12.17 -6.55
CA GLN A 729 -6.11 -12.18 -5.28
C GLN A 729 -5.31 -13.47 -5.07
N ARG A 730 -4.78 -14.02 -6.17
CA ARG A 730 -3.91 -15.20 -6.22
C ARG A 730 -2.58 -14.86 -6.87
N ILE A 731 -1.55 -15.68 -6.61
CA ILE A 731 -0.21 -15.48 -7.20
C ILE A 731 -0.25 -15.39 -8.74
N ILE A 732 -1.04 -16.25 -9.39
CA ILE A 732 -1.19 -16.25 -10.85
C ILE A 732 -1.86 -14.99 -11.40
N MET A 733 -2.60 -14.26 -10.57
CA MET A 733 -3.22 -12.99 -10.94
C MET A 733 -2.47 -11.78 -10.36
N GLY A 734 -1.32 -12.02 -9.71
CA GLY A 734 -0.44 -10.97 -9.20
C GLY A 734 -0.87 -10.41 -7.85
N ASN A 735 -1.84 -11.04 -7.17
CA ASN A 735 -2.44 -10.54 -5.94
C ASN A 735 -2.96 -9.10 -6.11
N ARG A 736 -3.85 -8.86 -7.09
CA ARG A 736 -4.42 -7.55 -7.40
C ARG A 736 -5.93 -7.52 -7.14
N ASP A 737 -6.53 -6.35 -7.33
CA ASP A 737 -7.94 -6.05 -7.10
C ASP A 737 -8.39 -4.92 -8.02
N MET A 738 -9.06 -5.28 -9.12
CA MET A 738 -9.61 -4.29 -10.04
C MET A 738 -10.85 -3.59 -9.46
N THR A 739 -11.61 -4.29 -8.63
CA THR A 739 -12.90 -3.80 -8.13
C THR A 739 -12.69 -2.64 -7.16
N GLN A 740 -11.57 -2.67 -6.42
CA GLN A 740 -11.13 -1.53 -5.61
C GLN A 740 -10.94 -0.27 -6.47
N PHE A 741 -10.19 -0.36 -7.57
CA PHE A 741 -9.95 0.80 -8.44
C PHE A 741 -11.26 1.33 -9.05
N LEU A 742 -12.10 0.43 -9.56
CA LEU A 742 -13.37 0.79 -10.18
C LEU A 742 -14.31 1.47 -9.16
N ALA A 743 -14.40 0.94 -7.95
CA ALA A 743 -15.24 1.49 -6.89
C ALA A 743 -14.80 2.90 -6.46
N GLU A 744 -13.50 3.09 -6.26
CA GLU A 744 -12.92 4.38 -5.85
C GLU A 744 -13.06 5.45 -6.94
N ASP A 745 -12.79 5.11 -8.21
CA ASP A 745 -12.79 6.09 -9.32
C ASP A 745 -14.21 6.41 -9.82
N LEU A 746 -15.13 5.44 -9.81
CA LEU A 746 -16.52 5.62 -10.25
C LEU A 746 -17.47 6.11 -9.16
N GLY A 747 -17.04 6.09 -7.89
CA GLY A 747 -17.90 6.36 -6.75
C GLY A 747 -19.01 5.32 -6.65
N MET A 748 -18.64 4.07 -6.37
CA MET A 748 -19.57 2.94 -6.26
C MET A 748 -19.31 2.13 -4.98
N TYR A 749 -20.38 1.62 -4.38
CA TYR A 749 -20.30 0.51 -3.44
C TYR A 749 -19.78 -0.73 -4.16
N ALA A 750 -18.98 -1.54 -3.47
CA ALA A 750 -18.38 -2.73 -4.04
C ALA A 750 -18.58 -3.93 -3.13
N ASP A 751 -19.25 -4.96 -3.66
CA ASP A 751 -19.15 -6.30 -3.13
C ASP A 751 -18.20 -7.11 -4.01
N PHE A 752 -17.06 -7.49 -3.43
CA PHE A 752 -15.99 -8.26 -4.07
C PHE A 752 -16.37 -9.72 -4.34
N GLY A 753 -17.54 -10.17 -3.86
CA GLY A 753 -18.04 -11.54 -3.98
C GLY A 753 -17.30 -12.55 -3.11
N PRO A 754 -17.53 -13.86 -3.31
CA PRO A 754 -16.90 -14.86 -2.45
C PRO A 754 -15.38 -14.75 -2.54
N GLY A 755 -14.74 -14.63 -1.38
CA GLY A 755 -13.29 -14.42 -1.29
C GLY A 755 -12.47 -15.56 -1.92
N PRO A 756 -11.15 -15.38 -2.12
CA PRO A 756 -10.31 -16.37 -2.81
C PRO A 756 -10.22 -17.73 -2.10
N ASN A 757 -10.54 -17.79 -0.82
CA ASN A 757 -10.66 -19.03 -0.05
C ASN A 757 -11.91 -19.85 -0.37
N LYS A 758 -12.78 -19.37 -1.27
CA LYS A 758 -13.98 -20.06 -1.78
C LYS A 758 -13.78 -20.75 -3.14
N HIS A 759 -12.56 -20.66 -3.70
CA HIS A 759 -12.11 -21.44 -4.86
C HIS A 759 -12.96 -21.27 -6.13
N THR A 760 -13.43 -20.05 -6.39
CA THR A 760 -14.12 -19.69 -7.64
C THR A 760 -13.25 -18.73 -8.46
N TRP A 761 -13.62 -18.47 -9.72
CA TRP A 761 -13.00 -17.40 -10.53
C TRP A 761 -13.50 -15.99 -10.18
N GLY A 762 -14.41 -15.87 -9.21
CA GLY A 762 -14.90 -14.59 -8.70
C GLY A 762 -16.11 -14.06 -9.47
N ALA A 763 -16.95 -13.37 -8.71
CA ALA A 763 -18.01 -12.50 -9.20
C ALA A 763 -17.94 -11.23 -8.34
N ALA A 764 -18.24 -10.07 -8.88
CA ALA A 764 -18.28 -8.82 -8.13
C ALA A 764 -19.50 -8.01 -8.53
N LEU A 765 -20.01 -7.20 -7.60
CA LEU A 765 -21.10 -6.27 -7.82
C LEU A 765 -20.62 -4.86 -7.46
N LEU A 766 -20.69 -3.95 -8.42
CA LEU A 766 -20.53 -2.52 -8.18
C LEU A 766 -21.89 -1.83 -8.28
N SER A 767 -22.18 -0.91 -7.37
CA SER A 767 -23.46 -0.21 -7.33
C SER A 767 -23.31 1.24 -6.90
N LYS A 768 -23.97 2.17 -7.59
CA LYS A 768 -24.20 3.55 -7.12
C LYS A 768 -25.29 3.57 -6.03
N PHE A 769 -26.21 2.60 -6.03
CA PHE A 769 -27.18 2.44 -4.95
C PHE A 769 -26.58 1.76 -3.72
N PRO A 770 -26.96 2.17 -2.49
CA PRO A 770 -26.53 1.51 -1.27
C PRO A 770 -26.82 0.01 -1.28
N ILE A 771 -25.78 -0.80 -1.03
CA ILE A 771 -25.92 -2.24 -0.79
C ILE A 771 -26.36 -2.43 0.67
N VAL A 772 -27.63 -2.78 0.88
CA VAL A 772 -28.21 -2.96 2.22
C VAL A 772 -27.77 -4.28 2.83
N ASN A 773 -27.77 -5.33 2.02
CA ASN A 773 -27.37 -6.67 2.40
C ASN A 773 -26.83 -7.41 1.18
N SER A 774 -25.87 -8.30 1.36
CA SER A 774 -25.47 -9.23 0.32
C SER A 774 -25.08 -10.58 0.89
N THR A 775 -25.37 -11.63 0.12
CA THR A 775 -25.07 -13.02 0.48
C THR A 775 -24.36 -13.69 -0.69
N HIS A 776 -23.26 -14.38 -0.42
CA HIS A 776 -22.53 -15.17 -1.42
C HIS A 776 -22.97 -16.62 -1.38
N HIS A 777 -23.27 -17.18 -2.54
CA HIS A 777 -23.66 -18.57 -2.72
C HIS A 777 -22.62 -19.27 -3.60
N LEU A 778 -22.25 -20.49 -3.19
CA LEU A 778 -21.53 -21.43 -4.03
C LEU A 778 -22.53 -22.48 -4.49
N LEU A 779 -22.76 -22.56 -5.79
CA LEU A 779 -23.74 -23.49 -6.32
C LEU A 779 -23.19 -24.91 -6.43
N PRO A 780 -24.06 -25.93 -6.45
CA PRO A 780 -23.62 -27.32 -6.53
C PRO A 780 -22.78 -27.57 -7.77
N SER A 781 -21.64 -28.23 -7.57
CA SER A 781 -20.74 -28.64 -8.65
C SER A 781 -20.13 -29.99 -8.27
N PRO A 782 -20.78 -31.13 -8.59
CA PRO A 782 -20.23 -32.44 -8.25
C PRO A 782 -18.93 -32.76 -9.00
N VAL A 783 -18.75 -32.27 -10.23
CA VAL A 783 -17.64 -32.68 -11.10
C VAL A 783 -16.71 -31.52 -11.45
N GLY A 784 -17.28 -30.42 -11.91
CA GLY A 784 -16.60 -29.29 -12.55
C GLY A 784 -16.29 -28.12 -11.63
N GLU A 785 -16.41 -26.93 -12.20
CA GLU A 785 -16.10 -25.67 -11.53
C GLU A 785 -17.19 -25.22 -10.54
N LEU A 786 -16.75 -24.72 -9.38
CA LEU A 786 -17.62 -24.01 -8.44
C LEU A 786 -18.11 -22.69 -9.02
N ALA A 787 -19.42 -22.60 -9.22
CA ALA A 787 -20.10 -21.44 -9.74
C ALA A 787 -20.49 -20.44 -8.62
N PRO A 788 -19.96 -19.21 -8.60
CA PRO A 788 -20.29 -18.19 -7.62
C PRO A 788 -21.59 -17.44 -7.97
N ALA A 789 -22.37 -17.07 -6.96
CA ALA A 789 -23.45 -16.10 -7.08
C ALA A 789 -23.45 -15.10 -5.91
N ILE A 790 -23.78 -13.83 -6.20
CA ILE A 790 -24.00 -12.77 -5.22
C ILE A 790 -25.47 -12.38 -5.28
N LEU A 791 -26.21 -12.59 -4.20
CA LEU A 791 -27.55 -12.03 -4.03
C LEU A 791 -27.46 -10.79 -3.14
N ALA A 792 -27.59 -9.61 -3.74
CA ALA A 792 -27.54 -8.33 -3.03
C ALA A 792 -28.92 -7.65 -3.04
N THR A 793 -29.27 -6.98 -1.95
CA THR A 793 -30.44 -6.09 -1.88
C THR A 793 -29.96 -4.65 -1.92
N LEU A 794 -30.39 -3.90 -2.93
CA LEU A 794 -30.05 -2.51 -3.16
C LEU A 794 -31.23 -1.60 -2.82
N ASP A 795 -30.96 -0.45 -2.20
CA ASP A 795 -31.96 0.60 -2.01
C ASP A 795 -32.00 1.53 -3.25
N MET A 796 -32.91 1.24 -4.17
CA MET A 796 -33.10 2.02 -5.40
C MET A 796 -34.28 2.97 -5.22
N TYR A 797 -33.98 4.25 -4.96
CA TYR A 797 -34.98 5.32 -4.81
C TYR A 797 -36.05 5.03 -3.73
N GLY A 798 -35.67 4.35 -2.64
CA GLY A 798 -36.58 3.95 -1.56
C GLY A 798 -37.24 2.59 -1.78
N THR A 799 -36.95 1.90 -2.89
CA THR A 799 -37.45 0.56 -3.19
C THR A 799 -36.33 -0.45 -3.06
N MET A 800 -36.56 -1.51 -2.28
CA MET A 800 -35.60 -2.61 -2.12
C MET A 800 -35.66 -3.52 -3.34
N VAL A 801 -34.60 -3.53 -4.14
CA VAL A 801 -34.46 -4.33 -5.36
C VAL A 801 -33.36 -5.35 -5.15
N ASP A 802 -33.64 -6.62 -5.43
CA ASP A 802 -32.63 -7.67 -5.37
C ASP A 802 -31.87 -7.73 -6.71
N VAL A 803 -30.54 -7.79 -6.64
CA VAL A 803 -29.66 -7.99 -7.80
C VAL A 803 -28.88 -9.28 -7.57
N LEU A 804 -29.01 -10.21 -8.50
CA LEU A 804 -28.31 -11.49 -8.49
C LEU A 804 -27.22 -11.45 -9.56
N VAL A 805 -25.95 -11.50 -9.16
CA VAL A 805 -24.81 -11.66 -10.07
C VAL A 805 -24.41 -13.13 -10.08
N PHE A 806 -24.30 -13.76 -11.25
CA PHE A 806 -24.07 -15.21 -11.34
C PHE A 806 -23.11 -15.59 -12.48
N HIS A 807 -22.12 -16.42 -12.17
CA HIS A 807 -21.22 -17.03 -13.16
C HIS A 807 -21.45 -18.55 -13.20
N SER A 808 -22.02 -19.06 -14.29
CA SER A 808 -22.25 -20.50 -14.50
C SER A 808 -20.95 -21.25 -14.76
N GLY A 809 -20.93 -22.54 -14.41
CA GLY A 809 -19.86 -23.46 -14.78
C GLY A 809 -19.82 -23.75 -16.29
N GLN A 810 -18.76 -24.43 -16.70
CA GLN A 810 -18.41 -24.66 -18.10
C GLN A 810 -19.42 -25.54 -18.87
N GLU A 811 -19.32 -25.52 -20.20
CA GLU A 811 -20.25 -26.24 -21.07
C GLU A 811 -20.17 -27.77 -20.90
N GLU A 812 -18.96 -28.27 -20.67
CA GLU A 812 -18.60 -29.68 -20.62
C GLU A 812 -19.27 -30.42 -19.46
N ASP A 813 -19.52 -29.73 -18.35
CA ASP A 813 -20.09 -30.31 -17.13
C ASP A 813 -21.62 -30.12 -17.08
N VAL A 814 -22.33 -30.88 -17.91
CA VAL A 814 -23.79 -30.77 -18.10
C VAL A 814 -24.58 -30.89 -16.79
N GLU A 815 -24.20 -31.82 -15.91
CA GLU A 815 -24.90 -32.04 -14.64
C GLU A 815 -24.68 -30.89 -13.65
N ASP A 816 -23.47 -30.35 -13.60
CA ASP A 816 -23.15 -29.17 -12.80
C ASP A 816 -24.01 -27.98 -13.25
N ARG A 817 -24.06 -27.70 -14.55
CA ARG A 817 -24.91 -26.63 -15.08
C ARG A 817 -26.40 -26.83 -14.79
N ARG A 818 -26.90 -28.07 -14.86
CA ARG A 818 -28.29 -28.38 -14.48
C ARG A 818 -28.55 -28.01 -13.03
N LEU A 819 -27.73 -28.51 -12.10
CA LEU A 819 -27.87 -28.24 -10.67
C LEU A 819 -27.70 -26.76 -10.32
N GLN A 820 -26.78 -26.07 -11.00
CA GLN A 820 -26.55 -24.63 -10.85
C GLN A 820 -27.76 -23.83 -11.33
N SER A 821 -28.36 -24.21 -12.47
CA SER A 821 -29.57 -23.56 -12.99
C SER A 821 -30.77 -23.72 -12.05
N GLU A 822 -30.94 -24.90 -11.45
CA GLU A 822 -31.98 -25.16 -10.45
C GLU A 822 -31.75 -24.34 -9.17
N GLY A 823 -30.50 -24.28 -8.70
CA GLY A 823 -30.11 -23.49 -7.54
C GLY A 823 -30.41 -22.00 -7.72
N VAL A 824 -30.02 -21.42 -8.87
CA VAL A 824 -30.26 -20.00 -9.19
C VAL A 824 -31.74 -19.71 -9.44
N SER A 825 -32.46 -20.60 -10.14
CA SER A 825 -33.92 -20.48 -10.32
C SER A 825 -34.62 -20.40 -8.97
N LYS A 826 -34.24 -21.25 -8.02
CA LYS A 826 -34.76 -21.23 -6.66
C LYS A 826 -34.43 -19.94 -5.92
N LEU A 827 -33.17 -19.48 -5.96
CA LEU A 827 -32.78 -18.21 -5.33
C LEU A 827 -33.60 -17.02 -5.85
N MET A 828 -33.84 -16.98 -7.17
CA MET A 828 -34.71 -15.97 -7.78
C MET A 828 -36.16 -16.15 -7.33
N GLY A 829 -36.68 -17.38 -7.37
CA GLY A 829 -38.06 -17.72 -6.96
C GLY A 829 -38.37 -17.41 -5.49
N ASP A 830 -37.40 -17.60 -4.60
CA ASP A 830 -37.56 -17.37 -3.15
C ASP A 830 -37.57 -15.88 -2.78
N SER A 831 -36.95 -15.00 -3.59
CA SER A 831 -37.01 -13.56 -3.34
C SER A 831 -38.43 -13.01 -3.54
N PRO A 832 -38.97 -12.20 -2.60
CA PRO A 832 -40.28 -11.56 -2.77
C PRO A 832 -40.20 -10.19 -3.46
N ARG A 833 -39.00 -9.72 -3.82
CA ARG A 833 -38.74 -8.35 -4.29
C ARG A 833 -38.64 -8.28 -5.82
N PRO A 834 -38.76 -7.06 -6.41
CA PRO A 834 -38.26 -6.81 -7.76
C PRO A 834 -36.82 -7.27 -7.88
N LEU A 835 -36.48 -7.90 -9.01
CA LEU A 835 -35.20 -8.59 -9.15
C LEU A 835 -34.59 -8.39 -10.53
N ILE A 836 -33.27 -8.19 -10.57
CA ILE A 836 -32.44 -8.21 -11.77
C ILE A 836 -31.41 -9.35 -11.64
N LEU A 837 -31.34 -10.23 -12.63
CA LEU A 837 -30.24 -11.17 -12.80
C LEU A 837 -29.24 -10.59 -13.80
N LEU A 838 -27.97 -10.56 -13.41
CA LEU A 838 -26.82 -10.18 -14.23
C LEU A 838 -25.90 -11.38 -14.30
N SER A 839 -25.84 -12.07 -15.44
CA SER A 839 -25.26 -13.42 -15.44
C SER A 839 -24.56 -13.84 -16.72
N TYR A 840 -23.73 -14.86 -16.58
CA TYR A 840 -23.14 -15.63 -17.67
C TYR A 840 -23.63 -17.08 -17.56
N LEU A 841 -24.46 -17.52 -18.52
CA LEU A 841 -25.29 -18.73 -18.41
C LEU A 841 -24.86 -19.90 -19.31
N VAL A 842 -24.07 -19.65 -20.35
CA VAL A 842 -23.62 -20.67 -21.32
C VAL A 842 -24.79 -21.48 -21.87
N THR A 843 -25.78 -20.79 -22.42
CA THR A 843 -27.01 -21.42 -22.95
C THR A 843 -27.57 -20.62 -24.11
N LYS A 844 -28.34 -21.25 -24.99
CA LYS A 844 -29.07 -20.57 -26.06
C LYS A 844 -30.45 -20.14 -25.57
N PRO A 845 -30.98 -18.99 -26.03
CA PRO A 845 -32.33 -18.58 -25.72
C PRO A 845 -33.34 -19.66 -26.11
N LYS A 846 -34.29 -19.96 -25.22
CA LYS A 846 -35.38 -20.95 -25.39
C LYS A 846 -34.94 -22.42 -25.43
N GLU A 847 -33.66 -22.73 -25.24
CA GLU A 847 -33.14 -24.10 -25.26
C GLU A 847 -32.63 -24.56 -23.88
N GLY A 848 -32.84 -25.83 -23.55
CA GLY A 848 -32.26 -26.45 -22.35
C GLY A 848 -32.49 -25.66 -21.05
N ASN A 849 -31.41 -25.38 -20.33
CA ASN A 849 -31.42 -24.70 -19.02
C ASN A 849 -31.96 -23.26 -19.08
N TYR A 850 -32.02 -22.62 -20.25
CA TYR A 850 -32.73 -21.33 -20.40
C TYR A 850 -34.15 -21.41 -19.80
N ASN A 851 -34.86 -22.51 -20.05
CA ASN A 851 -36.23 -22.70 -19.57
C ASN A 851 -36.33 -22.96 -18.06
N THR A 852 -35.19 -23.16 -17.38
CA THR A 852 -35.10 -23.18 -15.92
C THR A 852 -34.98 -21.75 -15.38
N TYR A 853 -34.11 -20.93 -15.99
CA TYR A 853 -33.90 -19.53 -15.60
C TYR A 853 -35.10 -18.64 -15.91
N VAL A 854 -35.76 -18.84 -17.05
CA VAL A 854 -36.97 -18.13 -17.48
C VAL A 854 -38.16 -19.09 -17.35
N SER A 855 -38.69 -19.20 -16.13
CA SER A 855 -39.69 -20.20 -15.78
C SER A 855 -40.77 -19.62 -14.86
N GLN A 856 -41.84 -20.39 -14.64
CA GLN A 856 -42.84 -20.04 -13.64
C GLN A 856 -42.26 -20.04 -12.21
N GLU A 857 -41.26 -20.89 -11.96
CA GLU A 857 -40.59 -21.00 -10.66
C GLU A 857 -39.75 -19.76 -10.35
N SER A 858 -38.89 -19.35 -11.29
CA SER A 858 -38.05 -18.15 -11.14
C SER A 858 -38.84 -16.84 -11.25
N ARG A 859 -39.97 -16.87 -11.98
CA ARG A 859 -40.79 -15.71 -12.37
C ARG A 859 -40.07 -14.67 -13.23
N MET A 860 -38.86 -14.98 -13.69
CA MET A 860 -38.02 -14.04 -14.42
C MET A 860 -38.47 -13.90 -15.88
N ARG A 861 -38.22 -12.73 -16.44
CA ARG A 861 -38.37 -12.41 -17.86
C ARG A 861 -37.01 -12.11 -18.45
N ASP A 862 -36.86 -12.46 -19.72
CA ASP A 862 -35.67 -12.11 -20.48
C ASP A 862 -35.68 -10.63 -20.87
N ILE A 863 -34.50 -9.98 -20.80
CA ILE A 863 -34.33 -8.60 -21.28
C ILE A 863 -34.70 -8.44 -22.75
N ASP A 864 -34.52 -9.48 -23.59
CA ASP A 864 -35.04 -9.51 -24.96
C ASP A 864 -35.02 -10.95 -25.53
N SER A 865 -36.16 -11.65 -25.44
CA SER A 865 -36.28 -13.03 -25.96
C SER A 865 -36.18 -13.20 -27.49
N THR A 866 -36.05 -12.09 -28.23
CA THR A 866 -35.84 -12.09 -29.69
C THR A 866 -34.36 -11.99 -30.08
N ASP A 867 -33.47 -11.63 -29.15
CA ASP A 867 -32.03 -11.74 -29.34
C ASP A 867 -31.61 -13.21 -29.24
N TRP A 868 -31.55 -13.85 -30.41
CA TRP A 868 -31.24 -15.27 -30.58
C TRP A 868 -29.74 -15.57 -30.56
N ASP A 869 -28.88 -14.56 -30.73
CA ASP A 869 -27.42 -14.69 -30.83
C ASP A 869 -26.73 -14.40 -29.48
N ARG A 870 -27.39 -14.84 -28.39
CA ARG A 870 -26.80 -14.84 -27.05
C ARG A 870 -26.37 -16.24 -26.67
N TRP A 871 -25.23 -16.29 -25.99
CA TRP A 871 -24.64 -17.54 -25.52
C TRP A 871 -24.10 -17.37 -24.10
N CYS A 872 -23.26 -16.37 -23.91
CA CYS A 872 -22.57 -16.08 -22.66
C CYS A 872 -23.47 -15.27 -21.71
N GLU A 873 -23.64 -13.98 -21.99
CA GLU A 873 -24.20 -13.03 -21.04
C GLU A 873 -25.73 -12.84 -21.18
N TYR A 874 -26.38 -12.69 -20.03
CA TYR A 874 -27.82 -12.53 -19.90
C TYR A 874 -28.18 -11.54 -18.81
N ILE A 875 -29.15 -10.69 -19.12
CA ILE A 875 -29.90 -9.89 -18.15
C ILE A 875 -31.32 -10.45 -18.10
N LEU A 876 -31.77 -10.87 -16.91
CA LEU A 876 -33.17 -11.20 -16.67
C LEU A 876 -33.74 -10.22 -15.64
N TYR A 877 -35.05 -10.00 -15.66
CA TYR A 877 -35.69 -9.09 -14.71
C TYR A 877 -37.12 -9.51 -14.37
N ARG A 878 -37.66 -8.99 -13.26
CA ARG A 878 -39.10 -9.05 -12.96
C ARG A 878 -39.52 -7.86 -12.10
N ASP A 879 -40.81 -7.55 -12.17
CA ASP A 879 -41.46 -6.48 -11.37
C ASP A 879 -40.76 -5.11 -11.50
N LEU A 880 -40.13 -4.88 -12.65
CA LEU A 880 -39.46 -3.66 -13.07
C LEU A 880 -39.94 -3.27 -14.47
N HIS A 881 -39.89 -1.98 -14.76
CA HIS A 881 -40.26 -1.43 -16.06
C HIS A 881 -39.01 -1.28 -16.94
N ARG A 882 -38.70 -2.28 -17.77
CA ARG A 882 -37.66 -2.28 -18.81
C ARG A 882 -38.01 -1.27 -19.88
N VAL A 883 -37.10 -0.34 -20.14
CA VAL A 883 -37.23 0.68 -21.19
C VAL A 883 -36.17 0.56 -22.28
N GLY A 884 -35.04 -0.10 -22.01
CA GLY A 884 -33.94 -0.18 -22.96
C GLY A 884 -33.06 -1.41 -22.79
N TYR A 885 -32.47 -1.87 -23.89
CA TYR A 885 -31.47 -2.94 -23.96
C TYR A 885 -30.41 -2.60 -25.02
N ALA A 886 -29.13 -2.79 -24.69
CA ALA A 886 -28.01 -2.56 -25.61
C ALA A 886 -26.91 -3.61 -25.43
N ARG A 887 -26.22 -3.93 -26.54
CA ARG A 887 -24.99 -4.73 -26.56
C ARG A 887 -23.84 -3.86 -27.06
N VAL A 888 -22.81 -3.68 -26.25
CA VAL A 888 -21.71 -2.75 -26.53
C VAL A 888 -20.42 -3.53 -26.76
N SER A 889 -19.78 -3.29 -27.92
CA SER A 889 -18.61 -4.03 -28.36
C SER A 889 -17.49 -3.98 -27.31
N ARG A 890 -16.81 -5.12 -27.14
CA ARG A 890 -15.70 -5.31 -26.20
C ARG A 890 -14.40 -4.59 -26.57
N SER A 891 -14.30 -4.08 -27.80
CA SER A 891 -13.03 -3.59 -28.37
C SER A 891 -11.96 -4.70 -28.21
N SER A 892 -10.81 -4.38 -27.62
CA SER A 892 -9.77 -5.36 -27.27
C SER A 892 -9.70 -5.72 -25.78
N ILE A 893 -10.65 -5.27 -24.95
CA ILE A 893 -10.56 -5.34 -23.47
C ILE A 893 -10.68 -6.77 -22.93
N THR A 894 -11.58 -7.56 -23.48
CA THR A 894 -11.94 -8.91 -23.04
C THR A 894 -12.52 -9.65 -24.25
N ASP A 895 -12.94 -10.90 -24.10
CA ASP A 895 -13.54 -11.77 -25.12
C ASP A 895 -15.08 -11.67 -25.23
N THR A 896 -15.75 -11.10 -24.24
CA THR A 896 -17.21 -10.85 -24.20
C THR A 896 -17.57 -9.36 -24.32
N GLU A 897 -18.69 -9.07 -24.98
CA GLU A 897 -19.27 -7.73 -24.98
C GLU A 897 -19.80 -7.29 -23.62
N LEU A 898 -20.10 -5.99 -23.47
CA LEU A 898 -20.89 -5.49 -22.34
C LEU A 898 -22.37 -5.53 -22.71
N GLN A 899 -23.21 -6.22 -21.94
CA GLN A 899 -24.67 -6.11 -22.06
C GLN A 899 -25.25 -5.14 -21.04
N VAL A 900 -26.21 -4.31 -21.46
CA VAL A 900 -26.78 -3.23 -20.64
C VAL A 900 -28.31 -3.20 -20.76
N GLY A 901 -29.01 -3.13 -19.63
CA GLY A 901 -30.46 -2.92 -19.54
C GLY A 901 -30.80 -1.64 -18.75
N LYS A 902 -31.83 -0.91 -19.19
CA LYS A 902 -32.39 0.26 -18.48
C LYS A 902 -33.76 -0.07 -17.90
N PHE A 903 -33.95 0.22 -16.62
CA PHE A 903 -35.19 -0.05 -15.89
C PHE A 903 -35.66 1.16 -15.09
N ILE A 904 -36.97 1.41 -15.09
CA ILE A 904 -37.62 2.42 -14.25
C ILE A 904 -38.19 1.75 -13.01
N ILE A 905 -37.94 2.36 -11.84
CA ILE A 905 -38.44 1.91 -10.54
C ILE A 905 -39.77 2.60 -10.23
N ASP A 906 -40.83 2.29 -10.99
CA ASP A 906 -42.18 2.85 -10.83
C ASP A 906 -43.30 1.81 -10.62
N GLY A 907 -42.94 0.52 -10.57
CA GLY A 907 -43.88 -0.58 -10.37
C GLY A 907 -44.77 -0.91 -11.56
N LYS A 908 -44.55 -0.28 -12.73
CA LYS A 908 -45.27 -0.66 -13.96
C LYS A 908 -44.71 -1.93 -14.57
N ARG A 909 -45.59 -2.66 -15.27
CA ARG A 909 -45.21 -3.89 -15.96
C ARG A 909 -44.71 -3.57 -17.36
N SER A 910 -43.54 -4.10 -17.69
CA SER A 910 -42.94 -3.99 -19.02
C SER A 910 -43.79 -4.65 -20.11
N THR A 911 -43.86 -4.01 -21.29
CA THR A 911 -44.41 -4.60 -22.51
C THR A 911 -43.30 -5.13 -23.42
N GLU A 912 -43.64 -6.06 -24.33
CA GLU A 912 -42.73 -6.52 -25.40
C GLU A 912 -42.83 -5.66 -26.67
N ILE A 913 -43.50 -4.50 -26.60
CA ILE A 913 -43.71 -3.63 -27.75
C ILE A 913 -42.47 -2.75 -27.91
N ARG A 914 -41.76 -2.92 -29.03
CA ARG A 914 -40.64 -2.05 -29.40
C ARG A 914 -41.14 -0.66 -29.81
N VAL A 915 -40.34 0.36 -29.50
CA VAL A 915 -40.55 1.75 -29.91
C VAL A 915 -39.27 2.31 -30.52
N ASP A 916 -39.42 3.27 -31.43
CA ASP A 916 -38.30 3.96 -32.06
C ASP A 916 -37.67 4.96 -31.09
N GLU A 917 -36.37 5.20 -31.19
CA GLU A 917 -35.64 6.08 -30.28
C GLU A 917 -36.21 7.51 -30.25
N GLU A 918 -36.74 8.00 -31.38
CA GLU A 918 -37.36 9.32 -31.50
C GLU A 918 -38.55 9.51 -30.54
N ASP A 919 -39.28 8.43 -30.27
CA ASP A 919 -40.45 8.39 -29.38
C ASP A 919 -40.07 8.19 -27.89
N VAL A 920 -38.80 7.92 -27.60
CA VAL A 920 -38.29 7.68 -26.24
C VAL A 920 -37.82 9.00 -25.63
N PRO A 921 -38.20 9.33 -24.38
CA PRO A 921 -37.68 10.50 -23.68
C PRO A 921 -36.16 10.54 -23.62
N GLU A 922 -35.55 11.72 -23.77
CA GLU A 922 -34.09 11.88 -23.85
C GLU A 922 -33.35 11.23 -22.67
N GLY A 923 -33.84 11.41 -21.43
CA GLY A 923 -33.24 10.81 -20.24
C GLY A 923 -33.30 9.28 -20.17
N TRP A 924 -34.07 8.64 -21.06
CA TRP A 924 -34.17 7.17 -21.13
C TRP A 924 -33.27 6.58 -22.22
N ARG A 925 -32.77 7.42 -23.13
CA ARG A 925 -31.92 6.99 -24.24
C ARG A 925 -30.55 6.55 -23.75
N PHE A 926 -29.91 5.66 -24.48
CA PHE A 926 -28.51 5.35 -24.23
C PHE A 926 -27.59 6.42 -24.84
N PRO A 927 -26.33 6.53 -24.39
CA PRO A 927 -25.40 7.55 -24.86
C PRO A 927 -25.10 7.44 -26.37
N ALA A 928 -25.49 8.46 -27.14
CA ALA A 928 -25.35 8.48 -28.59
C ALA A 928 -23.90 8.38 -29.12
N GLN A 929 -22.89 8.59 -28.26
CA GLN A 929 -21.48 8.49 -28.64
C GLN A 929 -21.04 7.08 -29.09
N PHE A 930 -21.81 6.04 -28.77
CA PHE A 930 -21.52 4.66 -29.19
C PHE A 930 -22.21 4.26 -30.50
N ASN A 931 -22.93 5.18 -31.15
CA ASN A 931 -23.49 4.96 -32.49
C ASN A 931 -22.37 4.93 -33.56
N GLY A 932 -22.58 4.18 -34.64
CA GLY A 932 -21.63 4.09 -35.76
C GLY A 932 -20.30 3.48 -35.32
N ASP A 933 -19.18 4.15 -35.61
CA ASP A 933 -17.83 3.68 -35.23
C ASP A 933 -17.56 3.77 -33.71
N GLY A 934 -18.42 4.48 -32.98
CA GLY A 934 -18.36 4.65 -31.53
C GLY A 934 -17.09 5.34 -31.01
N VAL A 935 -16.66 4.99 -29.81
CA VAL A 935 -15.53 5.63 -29.09
C VAL A 935 -14.55 4.56 -28.60
N ARG A 936 -13.26 4.72 -28.93
CA ARG A 936 -12.16 3.81 -28.52
C ARG A 936 -12.41 2.32 -28.87
N GLY A 937 -13.12 2.09 -29.97
CA GLY A 937 -13.49 0.76 -30.46
C GLY A 937 -14.73 0.17 -29.81
N HIS A 938 -15.35 0.86 -28.85
CA HIS A 938 -16.65 0.50 -28.28
C HIS A 938 -17.75 1.16 -29.10
N HIS A 939 -18.72 0.38 -29.56
CA HIS A 939 -19.88 0.82 -30.32
C HIS A 939 -21.06 -0.14 -30.05
N TYR A 940 -22.28 0.27 -30.33
CA TYR A 940 -23.42 -0.66 -30.33
C TYR A 940 -23.21 -1.69 -31.43
N HIS A 941 -23.25 -2.97 -31.06
CA HIS A 941 -22.99 -4.08 -31.99
C HIS A 941 -24.10 -5.13 -31.87
N VAL A 942 -24.15 -6.05 -32.84
CA VAL A 942 -25.24 -7.01 -33.09
C VAL A 942 -26.52 -6.35 -33.64
N PHE A 943 -26.94 -5.23 -33.08
CA PHE A 943 -28.13 -4.49 -33.54
C PHE A 943 -27.82 -3.15 -34.22
N ASP A 944 -26.56 -2.70 -34.17
CA ASP A 944 -26.10 -1.36 -34.59
C ASP A 944 -26.74 -0.16 -33.87
N GLU A 945 -27.80 -0.38 -33.09
CA GLU A 945 -28.52 0.59 -32.26
C GLU A 945 -29.07 -0.06 -30.97
N PRO A 946 -29.36 0.71 -29.91
CA PRO A 946 -30.10 0.22 -28.75
C PRO A 946 -31.56 -0.13 -29.08
N ARG A 947 -32.13 -1.09 -28.34
CA ARG A 947 -33.55 -1.45 -28.43
C ARG A 947 -34.33 -0.82 -27.29
N TYR A 948 -35.45 -0.15 -27.59
CA TYR A 948 -36.33 0.47 -26.60
C TYR A 948 -37.71 -0.17 -26.54
N PHE A 949 -38.36 -0.07 -25.39
CA PHE A 949 -39.64 -0.73 -25.08
C PHE A 949 -40.61 0.21 -24.37
N ARG A 950 -41.92 -0.01 -24.58
CA ARG A 950 -43.02 0.79 -23.99
C ARG A 950 -43.47 0.32 -22.60
#